data_AF-A0A7U7D0Y3-F1
#
_entry.id   AF-A0A7U7D0Y3-F1
#
_cell.length_a   1.000
_cell.length_b   1.000
_cell.length_c   1.000
_cell.angle_alpha   90.00
_cell.angle_beta   90.00
_cell.angle_gamma   90.00
#
_symmetry.space_group_name_H-M   'P 1'
#
loop_
_entity.id
_entity.type
_entity.pdbx_description
1 polymer ?
#
loop_
_entity_poly.entity_id
_entity_poly.type
_entity_poly.pdbx_seq_one_letter_code
_entity_poly.pdbx_strand_id
1 'polypeptide(L)'
;MSDEKILRQVANQFMMKGDKNEGANHEYYVTATYSGKIQGASQVNVDVANPDYKGQPQNQPKPQPKPQNQNQPQQHTPKFTPGQGGGPKQPDPKGNIIEAVFIDDTGKELSKVAVGDKVRVRIHSKNMVGKHIQYVVWEYDTTSNDEVYRSGNIKIPADVCDTSGFIISKDIFEKGIGSPIGDPDADKQNYFIEIISKDLSAESQKFGVNSEGLMEVEKVKSAAGVQKQNKNQTGEKCFCNRDFEEKDVKQLVKLLKGTETIWEGQALKGGKRTPCNISDKSFATLTKGLNSAFKKYNINTCIQKIHFLAQACEETGTFALSEETKSDYLSSQSIYKGRGLLQLTGVRTDEKDLTTLFNKPGPYKDYADYKNDQNIVKNPSILANNADYCIDSGAWIWSVNKKMTSNPKSDAITKWGKETLGKSLNELALYGDKYLELISVLLNGRNSETEMPNGWQIRKNNYDLLKTGFFIYNKFHGNTSPSAPVNAKDIVTYHIFANGDIEKHIPKNIKLENQYLYQYIYHDKNNKEHVICKAEWHITQEKLNGQKPGIKPTHSKILSDIPVSDGQTKRRVKYQNGDIAEYGTNEGKSFWVLYKVTGRKIELVKMPDSLNYNNSGISIKYSFTNTKRRYTEPGHLAVFIGVLAECGYSDVQTTGSCFSEASCFPSVEHVNGKSIDTLYLDDIREQKLINAFHKFGITKQLRGSKKKAFTHTTDGKKLHNSHLHSGIIAPGKIKIIKE
;
A
#
# COMPACT_ATOMS: atom_id res chain seq x y z
N MET A 1 -19.37 -25.84 24.38
CA MET A 1 -18.78 -26.39 25.62
C MET A 1 -18.64 -25.23 26.62
N SER A 2 -19.64 -24.82 27.40
CA SER A 2 -20.88 -25.50 27.87
C SER A 2 -20.61 -26.82 28.62
N ASP A 3 -20.90 -26.82 29.91
CA ASP A 3 -20.66 -27.94 30.83
C ASP A 3 -21.54 -29.15 30.48
N GLU A 4 -20.93 -30.34 30.42
CA GLU A 4 -21.60 -31.61 30.12
C GLU A 4 -22.72 -31.91 31.13
N LYS A 5 -22.55 -31.54 32.41
CA LYS A 5 -23.59 -31.73 33.44
C LYS A 5 -24.86 -30.97 33.15
N ILE A 6 -24.74 -29.75 32.61
CA ILE A 6 -25.90 -28.92 32.27
C ILE A 6 -26.65 -29.54 31.08
N LEU A 7 -25.92 -30.02 30.06
CA LEU A 7 -26.52 -30.68 28.90
C LEU A 7 -27.25 -31.99 29.28
N ARG A 8 -26.65 -32.81 30.16
CA ARG A 8 -27.32 -34.02 30.70
C ARG A 8 -28.59 -33.69 31.51
N GLN A 9 -28.58 -32.60 32.29
CA GLN A 9 -29.78 -32.19 33.04
C GLN A 9 -30.92 -31.70 32.14
N VAL A 10 -30.62 -31.05 31.01
CA VAL A 10 -31.64 -30.61 30.03
C VAL A 10 -32.24 -31.80 29.26
N ALA A 11 -31.42 -32.79 28.88
CA ALA A 11 -31.91 -33.99 28.18
C ALA A 11 -32.87 -34.83 29.05
N ASN A 12 -32.47 -35.13 30.29
CA ASN A 12 -33.18 -36.03 31.19
C ASN A 12 -34.55 -35.50 31.70
N GLN A 13 -34.96 -34.27 31.31
CA GLN A 13 -36.16 -33.62 31.84
C GLN A 13 -37.47 -34.11 31.19
N PHE A 14 -37.42 -34.93 30.12
CA PHE A 14 -38.58 -35.23 29.26
C PHE A 14 -38.87 -36.73 28.97
N MET A 15 -38.34 -37.68 29.74
CA MET A 15 -38.80 -39.09 29.67
C MET A 15 -40.33 -39.15 29.89
N MET A 16 -41.07 -39.78 28.98
CA MET A 16 -42.53 -39.80 29.05
C MET A 16 -43.04 -40.70 30.19
N LYS A 17 -44.24 -40.39 30.70
CA LYS A 17 -44.80 -40.99 31.91
C LYS A 17 -45.28 -42.44 31.70
N GLY A 18 -44.31 -43.35 31.68
CA GLY A 18 -44.51 -44.80 31.54
C GLY A 18 -43.23 -45.54 31.15
N ASP A 19 -42.30 -44.84 30.50
CA ASP A 19 -41.09 -45.43 29.93
C ASP A 19 -40.01 -45.71 30.98
N LYS A 20 -39.20 -46.74 30.70
CA LYS A 20 -38.11 -47.21 31.57
C LYS A 20 -36.72 -46.96 31.02
N ASN A 21 -36.62 -46.61 29.74
CA ASN A 21 -35.42 -46.14 29.05
C ASN A 21 -35.84 -45.44 27.74
N GLU A 22 -34.89 -44.74 27.12
CA GLU A 22 -35.12 -43.90 25.94
C GLU A 22 -35.03 -44.68 24.60
N GLY A 23 -35.27 -45.99 24.62
CA GLY A 23 -35.27 -46.82 23.42
C GLY A 23 -33.89 -47.03 22.78
N ALA A 24 -33.88 -47.63 21.58
CA ALA A 24 -32.66 -47.96 20.84
C ALA A 24 -32.11 -46.81 19.98
N ASN A 25 -32.96 -45.86 19.60
CA ASN A 25 -32.64 -44.66 18.83
C ASN A 25 -33.31 -43.45 19.50
N HIS A 26 -32.71 -42.27 19.37
CA HIS A 26 -33.32 -40.98 19.65
C HIS A 26 -33.73 -40.31 18.33
N GLU A 27 -34.98 -39.86 18.22
CA GLU A 27 -35.43 -39.02 17.09
C GLU A 27 -35.16 -37.53 17.37
N TYR A 28 -34.60 -36.81 16.40
CA TYR A 28 -34.42 -35.36 16.48
C TYR A 28 -35.10 -34.62 15.32
N TYR A 29 -36.01 -33.71 15.67
CA TYR A 29 -36.74 -32.87 14.72
C TYR A 29 -36.03 -31.52 14.54
N VAL A 30 -35.44 -31.29 13.38
CA VAL A 30 -34.77 -30.01 13.04
C VAL A 30 -35.70 -29.13 12.23
N THR A 31 -36.11 -27.99 12.80
CA THR A 31 -36.82 -26.93 12.07
C THR A 31 -35.96 -25.67 12.02
N ALA A 32 -35.81 -25.10 10.81
CA ALA A 32 -35.13 -23.84 10.59
C ALA A 32 -36.14 -22.83 10.04
N THR A 33 -36.20 -21.63 10.64
CA THR A 33 -37.11 -20.56 10.24
C THR A 33 -36.33 -19.38 9.66
N TYR A 34 -36.76 -18.94 8.47
CA TYR A 34 -36.33 -17.70 7.83
C TYR A 34 -37.56 -16.85 7.51
N SER A 35 -37.43 -15.53 7.63
CA SER A 35 -38.55 -14.58 7.58
C SER A 35 -39.09 -14.32 6.16
N GLY A 36 -39.62 -15.35 5.49
CA GLY A 36 -40.24 -15.20 4.17
C GLY A 36 -40.69 -16.49 3.48
N LYS A 37 -41.88 -17.01 3.87
CA LYS A 37 -42.59 -18.17 3.29
C LYS A 37 -41.83 -19.52 3.23
N ILE A 38 -42.43 -20.54 3.86
CA ILE A 38 -41.93 -21.92 3.88
C ILE A 38 -42.17 -22.61 2.52
N GLN A 39 -41.18 -23.33 2.00
CA GLN A 39 -41.33 -24.36 0.97
C GLN A 39 -40.85 -25.71 1.50
N GLY A 40 -41.75 -26.43 2.18
CA GLY A 40 -41.50 -27.76 2.75
C GLY A 40 -40.67 -27.76 4.05
N ALA A 41 -40.94 -28.76 4.88
CA ALA A 41 -40.02 -29.24 5.91
C ALA A 41 -39.49 -30.62 5.48
N SER A 42 -38.35 -31.07 6.03
CA SER A 42 -37.85 -32.42 5.76
C SER A 42 -38.93 -33.47 6.10
N GLN A 43 -39.11 -34.45 5.21
CA GLN A 43 -39.94 -35.63 5.44
C GLN A 43 -39.15 -36.81 6.02
N VAL A 44 -37.88 -36.59 6.37
CA VAL A 44 -36.94 -37.64 6.80
C VAL A 44 -36.57 -37.41 8.26
N ASN A 45 -37.10 -38.26 9.15
CA ASN A 45 -36.62 -38.39 10.53
C ASN A 45 -35.16 -38.91 10.51
N VAL A 46 -34.35 -38.46 11.47
CA VAL A 46 -32.98 -38.94 11.65
C VAL A 46 -32.89 -39.68 12.98
N ASP A 47 -33.03 -41.00 12.90
CA ASP A 47 -32.78 -41.93 13.99
C ASP A 47 -31.29 -41.92 14.36
N VAL A 48 -30.97 -41.41 15.54
CA VAL A 48 -29.61 -41.45 16.10
C VAL A 48 -29.55 -42.58 17.13
N ALA A 49 -28.73 -43.61 16.87
CA ALA A 49 -28.61 -44.75 17.78
C ALA A 49 -28.25 -44.31 19.22
N ASN A 50 -29.05 -44.73 20.20
CA ASN A 50 -28.88 -44.42 21.61
C ASN A 50 -27.64 -45.17 22.16
N PRO A 51 -26.57 -44.47 22.56
CA PRO A 51 -25.31 -45.11 22.97
C PRO A 51 -25.41 -45.91 24.29
N ASP A 52 -26.44 -45.66 25.11
CA ASP A 52 -26.66 -46.36 26.37
C ASP A 52 -27.55 -47.62 26.22
N TYR A 53 -28.10 -47.89 25.02
CA TYR A 53 -28.92 -49.08 24.74
C TYR A 53 -28.08 -50.34 24.47
N LYS A 54 -28.42 -51.46 25.13
CA LYS A 54 -27.60 -52.70 25.12
C LYS A 54 -28.38 -53.92 24.64
N GLY A 55 -28.24 -54.23 23.35
CA GLY A 55 -28.81 -55.42 22.69
C GLY A 55 -28.00 -56.73 22.91
N GLN A 56 -28.49 -57.85 22.35
CA GLN A 56 -27.96 -59.21 22.54
C GLN A 56 -27.34 -59.82 21.23
N PRO A 57 -26.47 -60.87 21.29
CA PRO A 57 -25.44 -61.13 20.25
C PRO A 57 -25.53 -62.44 19.41
N GLN A 58 -24.83 -62.52 18.24
CA GLN A 58 -24.55 -63.76 17.45
C GLN A 58 -23.35 -63.65 16.43
N ASN A 59 -23.14 -64.62 15.50
CA ASN A 59 -21.81 -65.15 15.03
C ASN A 59 -21.36 -64.98 13.53
N GLN A 60 -20.13 -65.43 13.16
CA GLN A 60 -19.40 -65.38 11.84
C GLN A 60 -19.34 -66.72 11.04
N PRO A 61 -18.92 -66.80 9.71
CA PRO A 61 -17.56 -67.35 9.32
C PRO A 61 -16.91 -67.11 7.89
N LYS A 62 -15.55 -67.14 7.81
CA LYS A 62 -14.51 -67.65 6.80
C LYS A 62 -14.41 -67.37 5.25
N PRO A 63 -13.15 -67.21 4.67
CA PRO A 63 -12.80 -67.17 3.19
C PRO A 63 -11.48 -67.91 2.71
N GLN A 64 -11.16 -68.00 1.37
CA GLN A 64 -9.81 -68.13 0.68
C GLN A 64 -9.88 -68.44 -0.87
N PRO A 65 -8.81 -68.56 -1.74
CA PRO A 65 -7.32 -68.34 -1.69
C PRO A 65 -6.66 -67.55 -2.91
N LYS A 66 -5.33 -67.71 -3.17
CA LYS A 66 -4.44 -67.00 -4.17
C LYS A 66 -3.23 -67.85 -4.69
N PRO A 67 -2.54 -67.47 -5.81
CA PRO A 67 -1.08 -67.59 -6.04
C PRO A 67 -0.38 -66.20 -6.22
N GLN A 68 0.91 -65.88 -5.94
CA GLN A 68 2.25 -66.52 -6.04
C GLN A 68 2.94 -66.33 -7.42
N ASN A 69 4.26 -66.05 -7.62
CA ASN A 69 5.52 -65.89 -6.81
C ASN A 69 6.59 -65.13 -7.71
N GLN A 70 7.85 -64.74 -7.39
CA GLN A 70 8.78 -64.58 -6.23
C GLN A 70 10.06 -63.79 -6.70
N ASN A 71 10.84 -63.11 -5.82
CA ASN A 71 12.34 -63.18 -5.74
C ASN A 71 13.04 -62.14 -4.80
N GLN A 72 13.84 -62.65 -3.86
CA GLN A 72 14.85 -62.08 -2.92
C GLN A 72 15.36 -63.28 -2.05
N PRO A 73 16.17 -63.19 -0.95
CA PRO A 73 16.98 -62.12 -0.32
C PRO A 73 18.51 -62.50 -0.25
N GLN A 74 19.44 -61.96 0.56
CA GLN A 74 19.73 -62.09 2.03
C GLN A 74 21.12 -61.47 2.36
N GLN A 75 21.68 -61.40 3.59
CA GLN A 75 21.25 -61.04 4.97
C GLN A 75 22.47 -61.18 5.93
N HIS A 76 22.49 -60.51 7.09
CA HIS A 76 23.06 -60.99 8.39
C HIS A 76 22.76 -59.94 9.50
N THR A 77 21.72 -60.14 10.36
CA THR A 77 21.71 -60.66 11.77
C THR A 77 22.25 -59.71 12.87
N PRO A 78 21.84 -59.81 14.17
CA PRO A 78 21.09 -60.88 14.85
C PRO A 78 19.74 -60.47 15.52
N LYS A 79 19.15 -61.37 16.35
CA LYS A 79 17.79 -61.33 16.94
C LYS A 79 17.80 -61.22 18.48
N PHE A 80 16.67 -60.81 19.08
CA PHE A 80 16.15 -61.33 20.36
C PHE A 80 14.60 -61.21 20.42
N THR A 81 13.96 -61.84 21.42
CA THR A 81 12.49 -62.07 21.53
C THR A 81 11.95 -61.73 22.95
N PRO A 82 10.73 -62.12 23.40
CA PRO A 82 9.55 -61.25 23.32
C PRO A 82 8.88 -60.91 24.68
N GLY A 83 8.13 -59.80 24.73
CA GLY A 83 7.22 -59.46 25.84
C GLY A 83 5.75 -59.71 25.49
N GLN A 84 4.94 -60.18 26.45
CA GLN A 84 3.52 -60.51 26.26
C GLN A 84 2.58 -59.31 26.47
N GLY A 85 1.47 -59.27 25.74
CA GLY A 85 0.28 -58.47 26.11
C GLY A 85 -0.60 -58.02 24.93
N GLY A 86 -1.92 -58.21 25.03
CA GLY A 86 -2.88 -57.33 24.33
C GLY A 86 -3.72 -57.86 23.17
N GLY A 87 -4.00 -59.16 23.06
CA GLY A 87 -5.12 -59.70 22.25
C GLY A 87 -5.06 -59.48 20.72
N PRO A 88 -6.12 -59.88 19.98
CA PRO A 88 -6.26 -59.50 18.58
C PRO A 88 -6.63 -58.02 18.51
N LYS A 89 -5.74 -57.17 17.98
CA LYS A 89 -6.09 -55.79 17.66
C LYS A 89 -7.32 -55.78 16.75
N GLN A 90 -8.35 -55.03 17.14
CA GLN A 90 -9.35 -54.55 16.18
C GLN A 90 -8.60 -53.95 14.97
N PRO A 91 -8.97 -54.30 13.72
CA PRO A 91 -8.41 -53.62 12.57
C PRO A 91 -8.66 -52.12 12.72
N ASP A 92 -7.61 -51.29 12.58
CA ASP A 92 -7.77 -49.84 12.65
C ASP A 92 -8.91 -49.42 11.70
N PRO A 93 -9.90 -48.64 12.17
CA PRO A 93 -10.97 -48.14 11.31
C PRO A 93 -10.36 -47.55 10.04
N LYS A 94 -10.82 -48.03 8.87
CA LYS A 94 -10.28 -47.61 7.58
C LYS A 94 -10.28 -46.08 7.54
N GLY A 95 -9.08 -45.52 7.42
CA GLY A 95 -8.91 -44.08 7.32
C GLY A 95 -9.46 -43.60 5.99
N ASN A 96 -10.16 -42.48 6.02
CA ASN A 96 -10.74 -41.90 4.82
C ASN A 96 -10.39 -40.42 4.74
N ILE A 97 -10.12 -39.93 3.53
CA ILE A 97 -10.17 -38.50 3.22
C ILE A 97 -11.63 -38.19 2.83
N ILE A 98 -12.13 -37.05 3.25
CA ILE A 98 -13.49 -36.60 2.98
C ILE A 98 -13.47 -35.56 1.86
N GLU A 99 -12.52 -34.63 1.95
CA GLU A 99 -12.42 -33.47 1.07
C GLU A 99 -10.99 -32.91 1.13
N ALA A 100 -10.54 -32.30 0.03
CA ALA A 100 -9.34 -31.47 0.02
C ALA A 100 -9.56 -30.23 -0.87
N VAL A 101 -9.22 -29.05 -0.35
CA VAL A 101 -9.45 -27.76 -1.01
C VAL A 101 -8.21 -26.87 -0.93
N PHE A 102 -8.03 -26.00 -1.91
CA PHE A 102 -7.00 -24.96 -1.90
C PHE A 102 -7.39 -23.82 -0.95
N ILE A 103 -6.46 -23.36 -0.12
CA ILE A 103 -6.65 -22.24 0.80
C ILE A 103 -5.45 -21.26 0.75
N ASP A 104 -5.69 -20.01 1.13
CA ASP A 104 -4.64 -19.00 1.33
C ASP A 104 -3.96 -19.10 2.71
N ASP A 105 -2.97 -18.24 2.98
CA ASP A 105 -2.28 -18.18 4.28
C ASP A 105 -3.20 -17.76 5.45
N THR A 106 -4.38 -17.18 5.19
CA THR A 106 -5.40 -16.87 6.21
C THR A 106 -6.34 -18.05 6.48
N GLY A 107 -6.32 -19.07 5.62
CA GLY A 107 -7.19 -20.24 5.70
C GLY A 107 -8.53 -20.10 4.97
N LYS A 108 -8.66 -19.10 4.08
CA LYS A 108 -9.81 -18.92 3.20
C LYS A 108 -9.63 -19.74 1.91
N GLU A 109 -10.70 -20.37 1.45
CA GLU A 109 -10.71 -21.17 0.21
C GLU A 109 -10.50 -20.34 -1.08
N LEU A 110 -9.92 -21.02 -2.08
CA LEU A 110 -9.44 -20.45 -3.34
C LEU A 110 -9.99 -21.20 -4.56
N SER A 111 -10.64 -20.47 -5.46
CA SER A 111 -11.00 -20.93 -6.81
C SER A 111 -10.20 -20.25 -7.94
N LYS A 112 -9.37 -19.26 -7.60
CA LYS A 112 -8.50 -18.55 -8.56
C LYS A 112 -7.26 -17.95 -7.88
N VAL A 113 -6.11 -18.06 -8.55
CA VAL A 113 -4.79 -17.53 -8.14
C VAL A 113 -3.93 -17.12 -9.36
N ALA A 114 -2.79 -16.49 -9.11
CA ALA A 114 -1.81 -16.11 -10.13
C ALA A 114 -0.43 -16.75 -9.89
N VAL A 115 0.38 -16.86 -10.95
CA VAL A 115 1.79 -17.26 -10.83
C VAL A 115 2.55 -16.25 -9.97
N GLY A 116 3.08 -16.74 -8.85
CA GLY A 116 3.68 -15.94 -7.76
C GLY A 116 2.95 -16.07 -6.42
N ASP A 117 1.68 -16.49 -6.42
CA ASP A 117 0.91 -16.68 -5.19
C ASP A 117 1.33 -17.95 -4.43
N LYS A 118 1.09 -17.93 -3.12
CA LYS A 118 1.29 -19.09 -2.23
C LYS A 118 -0.05 -19.76 -1.94
N VAL A 119 -0.15 -21.04 -2.27
CA VAL A 119 -1.34 -21.88 -2.03
C VAL A 119 -1.04 -22.95 -1.00
N ARG A 120 -2.01 -23.23 -0.13
CA ARG A 120 -1.99 -24.34 0.82
C ARG A 120 -3.13 -25.30 0.48
N VAL A 121 -3.06 -26.52 1.00
CA VAL A 121 -4.17 -27.49 0.96
C VAL A 121 -4.73 -27.67 2.36
N ARG A 122 -6.05 -27.54 2.52
CA ARG A 122 -6.82 -28.04 3.67
C ARG A 122 -7.30 -29.44 3.35
N ILE A 123 -7.11 -30.37 4.28
CA ILE A 123 -7.53 -31.78 4.16
C ILE A 123 -8.54 -32.06 5.27
N HIS A 124 -9.74 -32.50 4.90
CA HIS A 124 -10.74 -33.05 5.82
C HIS A 124 -10.67 -34.58 5.76
N SER A 125 -10.68 -35.23 6.92
CA SER A 125 -10.42 -36.66 7.02
C SER A 125 -11.11 -37.28 8.23
N LYS A 126 -11.11 -38.61 8.31
CA LYS A 126 -11.62 -39.36 9.47
C LYS A 126 -10.76 -40.60 9.71
N ASN A 127 -10.40 -40.84 10.97
CA ASN A 127 -9.49 -41.92 11.38
C ASN A 127 -8.10 -41.83 10.70
N MET A 128 -7.67 -40.62 10.31
CA MET A 128 -6.36 -40.37 9.67
C MET A 128 -5.33 -39.76 10.62
N VAL A 129 -5.73 -39.28 11.80
CA VAL A 129 -4.82 -38.71 12.81
C VAL A 129 -3.67 -39.68 13.12
N GLY A 130 -2.45 -39.17 13.05
CA GLY A 130 -1.21 -39.91 13.24
C GLY A 130 -0.68 -40.64 12.01
N LYS A 131 -1.47 -40.77 10.93
CA LYS A 131 -1.08 -41.43 9.66
C LYS A 131 -0.46 -40.44 8.67
N HIS A 132 0.31 -40.93 7.72
CA HIS A 132 0.98 -40.13 6.69
C HIS A 132 0.25 -40.15 5.35
N ILE A 133 0.17 -38.97 4.74
CA ILE A 133 -0.27 -38.75 3.35
C ILE A 133 0.80 -38.02 2.55
N GLN A 134 0.62 -37.96 1.23
CA GLN A 134 1.26 -37.01 0.33
C GLN A 134 0.17 -36.41 -0.54
N TYR A 135 0.16 -35.09 -0.75
CA TYR A 135 -0.70 -34.48 -1.76
C TYR A 135 0.10 -34.22 -3.05
N VAL A 136 -0.61 -34.28 -4.16
CA VAL A 136 -0.16 -33.91 -5.49
C VAL A 136 -1.13 -32.86 -6.01
N VAL A 137 -0.60 -31.85 -6.69
CA VAL A 137 -1.38 -30.91 -7.48
C VAL A 137 -1.10 -31.19 -8.93
N TRP A 138 -2.18 -31.34 -9.68
CA TRP A 138 -2.19 -31.70 -11.09
C TRP A 138 -2.76 -30.54 -11.91
N GLU A 139 -2.19 -30.31 -13.08
CA GLU A 139 -2.84 -29.58 -14.19
C GLU A 139 -4.01 -30.44 -14.72
N TYR A 140 -5.14 -29.83 -15.11
CA TYR A 140 -6.28 -30.52 -15.71
C TYR A 140 -6.27 -30.42 -17.24
N ASP A 141 -5.81 -31.50 -17.89
CA ASP A 141 -5.89 -31.65 -19.35
C ASP A 141 -6.94 -32.70 -19.75
N THR A 142 -7.53 -32.46 -20.92
CA THR A 142 -8.46 -33.34 -21.64
C THR A 142 -7.87 -34.69 -22.05
N THR A 143 -6.54 -34.86 -22.08
CA THR A 143 -5.86 -36.10 -22.50
C THR A 143 -4.91 -36.70 -21.45
N SER A 144 -4.06 -35.90 -20.81
CA SER A 144 -3.06 -36.35 -19.84
C SER A 144 -2.61 -35.24 -18.88
N ASN A 145 -3.23 -35.18 -17.70
CA ASN A 145 -2.89 -34.29 -16.58
C ASN A 145 -1.39 -34.29 -16.19
N ASP A 146 -0.78 -33.11 -16.01
CA ASP A 146 0.63 -32.94 -15.65
C ASP A 146 0.88 -32.69 -14.15
N GLU A 147 1.98 -33.22 -13.59
CA GLU A 147 2.33 -33.06 -12.16
C GLU A 147 3.04 -31.73 -11.88
N VAL A 148 2.28 -30.68 -11.56
CA VAL A 148 2.84 -29.36 -11.24
C VAL A 148 3.54 -29.33 -9.87
N TYR A 149 2.99 -29.98 -8.83
CA TYR A 149 3.60 -30.03 -7.49
C TYR A 149 3.28 -31.31 -6.71
N ARG A 150 4.21 -31.76 -5.84
CA ARG A 150 4.04 -32.91 -4.95
C ARG A 150 4.67 -32.62 -3.58
N SER A 151 3.94 -32.90 -2.50
CA SER A 151 4.38 -32.63 -1.13
C SER A 151 5.43 -33.63 -0.64
N GLY A 152 6.08 -33.31 0.49
CA GLY A 152 6.70 -34.33 1.33
C GLY A 152 5.65 -35.25 1.99
N ASN A 153 6.08 -36.24 2.78
CA ASN A 153 5.17 -37.02 3.62
C ASN A 153 4.67 -36.14 4.77
N ILE A 154 3.35 -35.97 4.88
CA ILE A 154 2.68 -35.14 5.90
C ILE A 154 1.96 -36.07 6.88
N LYS A 155 2.31 -35.98 8.16
CA LYS A 155 1.62 -36.66 9.24
C LYS A 155 0.39 -35.84 9.65
N ILE A 156 -0.81 -36.42 9.53
CA ILE A 156 -2.07 -35.74 9.87
C ILE A 156 -2.16 -35.53 11.40
N PRO A 157 -2.27 -34.28 11.90
CA PRO A 157 -2.28 -33.98 13.34
C PRO A 157 -3.69 -33.98 13.96
N ALA A 158 -4.73 -33.74 13.15
CA ALA A 158 -6.14 -33.69 13.51
C ALA A 158 -6.98 -34.00 12.26
N ASP A 159 -8.26 -34.31 12.42
CA ASP A 159 -9.14 -34.69 11.30
C ASP A 159 -9.27 -33.58 10.23
N VAL A 160 -9.06 -32.30 10.59
CA VAL A 160 -8.80 -31.19 9.66
C VAL A 160 -7.32 -30.79 9.72
N CYS A 161 -6.66 -30.72 8.57
CA CYS A 161 -5.22 -30.43 8.46
C CYS A 161 -4.92 -29.41 7.35
N ASP A 162 -4.48 -28.21 7.76
CA ASP A 162 -4.01 -27.16 6.84
C ASP A 162 -2.48 -27.27 6.64
N THR A 163 -2.06 -27.65 5.44
CA THR A 163 -0.63 -27.90 5.11
C THR A 163 0.20 -26.61 5.07
N SER A 164 1.53 -26.72 4.94
CA SER A 164 2.45 -25.56 4.82
C SER A 164 2.29 -24.78 3.51
N GLY A 165 1.73 -25.43 2.48
CA GLY A 165 1.63 -24.92 1.12
C GLY A 165 2.95 -24.84 0.36
N PHE A 166 2.85 -24.27 -0.85
CA PHE A 166 3.94 -23.98 -1.78
C PHE A 166 3.63 -22.68 -2.55
N ILE A 167 4.63 -22.12 -3.23
CA ILE A 167 4.45 -20.98 -4.15
C ILE A 167 4.27 -21.53 -5.56
N ILE A 168 3.27 -21.07 -6.30
CA ILE A 168 3.13 -21.37 -7.74
C ILE A 168 4.17 -20.54 -8.49
N SER A 169 5.40 -21.06 -8.57
CA SER A 169 6.48 -20.42 -9.32
C SER A 169 6.23 -20.53 -10.83
N LYS A 170 6.95 -19.71 -11.60
CA LYS A 170 6.98 -19.83 -13.06
C LYS A 170 7.37 -21.26 -13.49
N ASP A 171 8.39 -21.83 -12.86
CA ASP A 171 8.92 -23.18 -13.15
C ASP A 171 7.95 -24.31 -12.76
N ILE A 172 6.95 -24.03 -11.90
CA ILE A 172 5.86 -24.95 -11.56
C ILE A 172 4.74 -24.85 -12.60
N PHE A 173 4.38 -23.63 -13.01
CA PHE A 173 3.40 -23.40 -14.07
C PHE A 173 3.90 -23.96 -15.43
N GLU A 174 5.17 -23.77 -15.77
CA GLU A 174 5.73 -24.24 -17.06
C GLU A 174 5.91 -25.76 -17.16
N LYS A 175 5.45 -26.54 -16.17
CA LYS A 175 5.30 -28.00 -16.28
C LYS A 175 4.03 -28.42 -17.00
N GLY A 176 2.93 -27.68 -16.82
CA GLY A 176 1.64 -27.92 -17.47
C GLY A 176 1.53 -27.25 -18.84
N ILE A 177 2.60 -27.30 -19.64
CA ILE A 177 2.65 -26.73 -20.98
C ILE A 177 3.30 -27.78 -21.88
N GLY A 178 2.49 -28.63 -22.49
CA GLY A 178 2.94 -29.76 -23.31
C GLY A 178 3.64 -29.34 -24.62
N SER A 179 3.35 -28.13 -25.13
CA SER A 179 3.92 -27.60 -26.37
C SER A 179 4.55 -26.20 -26.18
N PRO A 180 5.80 -25.98 -26.63
CA PRO A 180 6.40 -24.64 -26.66
C PRO A 180 5.72 -23.63 -27.61
N ILE A 181 4.73 -24.05 -28.42
CA ILE A 181 4.05 -23.21 -29.42
C ILE A 181 2.55 -23.55 -29.47
N GLY A 182 1.70 -22.54 -29.31
CA GLY A 182 0.25 -22.64 -29.58
C GLY A 182 -0.58 -23.35 -28.52
N ASP A 183 0.04 -23.70 -27.40
CA ASP A 183 -0.55 -24.40 -26.26
C ASP A 183 -1.60 -23.52 -25.53
N PRO A 184 -2.81 -24.02 -25.26
CA PRO A 184 -3.84 -23.26 -24.55
C PRO A 184 -3.42 -22.91 -23.12
N ASP A 185 -2.65 -23.78 -22.48
CA ASP A 185 -2.28 -23.69 -21.07
C ASP A 185 -1.07 -22.76 -20.84
N ALA A 186 -0.50 -22.23 -21.93
CA ALA A 186 0.58 -21.25 -21.89
C ALA A 186 0.19 -19.89 -21.26
N ASP A 187 -1.10 -19.59 -21.12
CA ASP A 187 -1.64 -18.35 -20.53
C ASP A 187 -2.44 -18.58 -19.23
N LYS A 188 -3.15 -19.71 -19.09
CA LYS A 188 -3.92 -20.10 -17.90
C LYS A 188 -3.94 -21.62 -17.74
N GLN A 189 -4.00 -22.12 -16.52
CA GLN A 189 -4.14 -23.55 -16.19
C GLN A 189 -5.29 -23.76 -15.19
N ASN A 190 -5.73 -25.01 -15.01
CA ASN A 190 -6.77 -25.38 -14.07
C ASN A 190 -6.29 -26.50 -13.14
N TYR A 191 -6.07 -26.20 -11.86
CA TYR A 191 -5.47 -27.17 -10.93
C TYR A 191 -6.50 -27.97 -10.11
N PHE A 192 -6.22 -29.26 -9.91
CA PHE A 192 -6.93 -30.13 -8.97
C PHE A 192 -5.98 -30.85 -8.00
N ILE A 193 -6.52 -31.45 -6.94
CA ILE A 193 -5.76 -32.08 -5.84
C ILE A 193 -5.91 -33.59 -5.89
N GLU A 194 -4.83 -34.33 -5.68
CA GLU A 194 -4.85 -35.77 -5.38
C GLU A 194 -4.21 -36.03 -4.01
N ILE A 195 -4.88 -36.81 -3.15
CA ILE A 195 -4.35 -37.26 -1.85
C ILE A 195 -3.97 -38.74 -1.93
N ILE A 196 -2.69 -39.03 -1.69
CA ILE A 196 -2.11 -40.37 -1.66
C ILE A 196 -1.86 -40.77 -0.21
N SER A 197 -2.55 -41.81 0.28
CA SER A 197 -2.23 -42.42 1.58
C SER A 197 -0.90 -43.16 1.52
N LYS A 198 -0.06 -43.05 2.57
CA LYS A 198 1.19 -43.82 2.69
C LYS A 198 1.07 -44.98 3.67
N ASP A 199 0.32 -44.79 4.75
CA ASP A 199 0.17 -45.80 5.83
C ASP A 199 -1.04 -46.73 5.63
N LEU A 200 -1.77 -46.57 4.52
CA LEU A 200 -2.95 -47.38 4.17
C LEU A 200 -2.85 -47.85 2.73
N SER A 201 -3.24 -49.09 2.46
CA SER A 201 -3.38 -49.65 1.10
C SER A 201 -4.68 -49.17 0.43
N ALA A 202 -4.98 -47.88 0.52
CA ALA A 202 -6.10 -47.23 -0.14
C ALA A 202 -5.61 -46.60 -1.45
N GLU A 203 -6.48 -46.59 -2.47
CA GLU A 203 -6.24 -45.85 -3.71
C GLU A 203 -6.21 -44.34 -3.44
N SER A 204 -5.57 -43.58 -4.32
CA SER A 204 -5.53 -42.12 -4.21
C SER A 204 -6.90 -41.51 -4.51
N GLN A 205 -7.25 -40.44 -3.80
CA GLN A 205 -8.52 -39.73 -3.95
C GLN A 205 -8.28 -38.36 -4.59
N LYS A 206 -9.13 -37.98 -5.56
CA LYS A 206 -9.00 -36.74 -6.33
C LYS A 206 -10.15 -35.78 -6.02
N PHE A 207 -9.83 -34.50 -5.85
CA PHE A 207 -10.74 -33.43 -5.44
C PHE A 207 -10.55 -32.21 -6.35
N GLY A 208 -11.65 -31.52 -6.68
CA GLY A 208 -11.64 -30.40 -7.62
C GLY A 208 -11.58 -30.79 -9.11
N VAL A 209 -11.96 -32.03 -9.47
CA VAL A 209 -11.89 -32.56 -10.85
C VAL A 209 -13.11 -32.24 -11.73
N ASN A 210 -13.93 -31.26 -11.33
CA ASN A 210 -15.09 -30.77 -12.06
C ASN A 210 -15.00 -29.26 -12.27
N SER A 211 -15.71 -28.72 -13.26
CA SER A 211 -15.63 -27.31 -13.68
C SER A 211 -15.99 -26.27 -12.60
N GLU A 212 -16.63 -26.70 -11.50
CA GLU A 212 -16.97 -25.85 -10.36
C GLU A 212 -15.93 -25.93 -9.22
N GLY A 213 -15.07 -26.96 -9.22
CA GLY A 213 -14.07 -27.22 -8.18
C GLY A 213 -12.61 -27.08 -8.63
N LEU A 214 -12.34 -26.85 -9.91
CA LEU A 214 -11.02 -26.53 -10.44
C LEU A 214 -10.57 -25.13 -9.97
N MET A 215 -9.28 -24.98 -9.67
CA MET A 215 -8.68 -23.67 -9.35
C MET A 215 -8.03 -23.05 -10.61
N GLU A 216 -8.54 -21.92 -11.10
CA GLU A 216 -7.93 -21.21 -12.24
C GLU A 216 -6.60 -20.57 -11.81
N VAL A 217 -5.54 -20.79 -12.59
CA VAL A 217 -4.20 -20.25 -12.37
C VAL A 217 -3.79 -19.40 -13.58
N GLU A 218 -3.59 -18.09 -13.40
CA GLU A 218 -3.22 -17.21 -14.52
C GLU A 218 -1.71 -16.94 -14.61
N LYS A 219 -1.13 -17.13 -15.81
CA LYS A 219 0.25 -16.76 -16.09
C LYS A 219 0.37 -15.25 -16.23
N VAL A 220 0.92 -14.60 -15.20
CA VAL A 220 1.13 -13.15 -15.22
C VAL A 220 2.11 -12.77 -16.33
N LYS A 221 1.62 -12.14 -17.40
CA LYS A 221 2.42 -11.80 -18.57
C LYS A 221 3.47 -10.74 -18.25
N SER A 222 4.68 -11.19 -17.92
CA SER A 222 5.88 -10.36 -17.90
C SER A 222 6.08 -9.68 -19.26
N ALA A 223 6.27 -8.36 -19.26
CA ALA A 223 6.28 -7.53 -20.47
C ALA A 223 7.56 -7.68 -21.34
N ALA A 224 7.86 -8.88 -21.82
CA ALA A 224 8.93 -9.19 -22.76
C ALA A 224 8.58 -10.46 -23.55
N GLY A 225 8.09 -10.32 -24.79
CA GLY A 225 7.56 -11.47 -25.55
C GLY A 225 7.16 -11.22 -27.01
N VAL A 226 7.73 -10.21 -27.69
CA VAL A 226 7.55 -10.02 -29.15
C VAL A 226 8.90 -10.16 -29.85
N GLN A 227 8.90 -10.77 -31.03
CA GLN A 227 10.12 -11.20 -31.71
C GLN A 227 11.01 -10.04 -32.19
N LYS A 228 12.28 -10.38 -32.44
CA LYS A 228 13.39 -9.50 -32.83
C LYS A 228 13.02 -8.51 -33.95
N GLN A 229 13.15 -7.22 -33.68
CA GLN A 229 13.82 -6.31 -34.62
C GLN A 229 14.59 -5.22 -33.86
N ASN A 230 15.83 -5.00 -34.32
CA ASN A 230 16.79 -3.93 -33.99
C ASN A 230 16.97 -3.52 -32.52
N LYS A 231 18.14 -3.89 -31.97
CA LYS A 231 18.74 -3.20 -30.82
C LYS A 231 18.90 -1.70 -31.15
N ASN A 232 18.29 -0.84 -30.35
CA ASN A 232 18.82 0.49 -30.06
C ASN A 232 18.87 0.66 -28.54
N GLN A 233 20.07 0.73 -27.98
CA GLN A 233 20.26 0.87 -26.53
C GLN A 233 20.05 2.32 -26.09
N THR A 234 18.80 2.74 -25.95
CA THR A 234 18.42 3.89 -25.12
C THR A 234 17.80 3.36 -23.84
N GLY A 235 18.57 3.39 -22.74
CA GLY A 235 18.13 2.84 -21.46
C GLY A 235 16.79 3.42 -21.01
N GLU A 236 15.87 2.57 -20.56
CA GLU A 236 14.50 2.95 -20.21
C GLU A 236 14.49 4.05 -19.15
N LYS A 237 13.69 5.10 -19.39
CA LYS A 237 13.53 6.23 -18.48
C LYS A 237 12.05 6.42 -18.16
N CYS A 238 11.78 6.79 -16.91
CA CYS A 238 10.44 7.15 -16.46
C CYS A 238 9.84 8.31 -17.28
N PHE A 239 8.52 8.47 -17.18
CA PHE A 239 7.78 9.53 -17.85
C PHE A 239 7.75 10.86 -17.06
N CYS A 240 8.45 10.96 -15.92
CA CYS A 240 8.59 12.23 -15.17
C CYS A 240 9.36 13.25 -16.01
N ASN A 241 8.77 14.41 -16.25
CA ASN A 241 9.31 15.49 -17.09
C ASN A 241 9.63 15.06 -18.55
N ARG A 242 9.19 13.88 -18.99
CA ARG A 242 9.33 13.36 -20.36
C ARG A 242 8.03 13.56 -21.13
N ASP A 243 8.13 14.00 -22.38
CA ASP A 243 7.03 13.93 -23.34
C ASP A 243 6.75 12.49 -23.75
N PHE A 244 5.49 12.16 -24.01
CA PHE A 244 5.13 10.92 -24.71
C PHE A 244 5.53 10.99 -26.19
N GLU A 245 6.03 9.88 -26.71
CA GLU A 245 6.07 9.61 -28.15
C GLU A 245 4.73 9.00 -28.61
N GLU A 246 4.43 9.01 -29.91
CA GLU A 246 3.17 8.45 -30.43
C GLU A 246 3.01 6.95 -30.08
N LYS A 247 4.12 6.20 -30.11
CA LYS A 247 4.18 4.79 -29.70
C LYS A 247 3.76 4.60 -28.23
N ASP A 248 4.10 5.56 -27.36
CA ASP A 248 3.80 5.48 -25.93
C ASP A 248 2.28 5.60 -25.72
N VAL A 249 1.63 6.51 -26.44
CA VAL A 249 0.17 6.69 -26.36
C VAL A 249 -0.59 5.52 -27.02
N LYS A 250 -0.08 4.96 -28.13
CA LYS A 250 -0.61 3.71 -28.71
C LYS A 250 -0.55 2.55 -27.71
N GLN A 251 0.59 2.35 -27.07
CA GLN A 251 0.77 1.31 -26.06
C GLN A 251 -0.14 1.52 -24.85
N LEU A 252 -0.35 2.76 -24.39
CA LEU A 252 -1.30 3.09 -23.32
C LEU A 252 -2.73 2.67 -23.69
N VAL A 253 -3.22 3.08 -24.87
CA VAL A 253 -4.60 2.76 -25.30
C VAL A 253 -4.75 1.26 -25.48
N LYS A 254 -3.77 0.60 -26.10
CA LYS A 254 -3.74 -0.87 -26.25
C LYS A 254 -3.76 -1.60 -24.91
N LEU A 255 -3.06 -1.11 -23.89
CA LEU A 255 -3.04 -1.73 -22.56
C LEU A 255 -4.41 -1.65 -21.88
N LEU A 256 -5.08 -0.50 -21.94
CA LEU A 256 -6.38 -0.29 -21.28
C LEU A 256 -7.58 -0.86 -22.06
N LYS A 257 -7.42 -1.10 -23.37
CA LYS A 257 -8.55 -1.37 -24.30
C LYS A 257 -8.38 -2.63 -25.17
N GLY A 258 -7.20 -3.24 -25.17
CA GLY A 258 -6.81 -4.34 -26.08
C GLY A 258 -6.58 -3.91 -27.54
N THR A 259 -6.90 -2.67 -27.92
CA THR A 259 -6.90 -2.18 -29.31
C THR A 259 -6.18 -0.84 -29.44
N GLU A 260 -5.56 -0.59 -30.59
CA GLU A 260 -4.93 0.71 -30.92
C GLU A 260 -5.91 1.62 -31.67
N THR A 261 -7.13 1.80 -31.13
CA THR A 261 -8.17 2.64 -31.75
C THR A 261 -8.64 3.77 -30.82
N ILE A 262 -8.71 4.98 -31.36
CA ILE A 262 -9.19 6.19 -30.67
C ILE A 262 -10.22 6.91 -31.55
N TRP A 263 -11.10 7.68 -30.92
CA TRP A 263 -12.14 8.50 -31.55
C TRP A 263 -13.08 7.72 -32.50
N GLU A 264 -13.22 6.43 -32.25
CA GLU A 264 -14.08 5.46 -32.96
C GLU A 264 -15.56 5.56 -32.57
N GLY A 265 -15.88 6.28 -31.48
CA GLY A 265 -17.25 6.53 -31.05
C GLY A 265 -17.93 5.37 -30.31
N GLN A 266 -19.19 5.55 -29.93
CA GLN A 266 -19.94 4.58 -29.12
C GLN A 266 -20.39 3.37 -29.95
N ALA A 267 -20.19 2.16 -29.46
CA ALA A 267 -20.76 0.95 -30.08
C ALA A 267 -22.26 0.82 -29.77
N LEU A 268 -23.04 0.41 -30.77
CA LEU A 268 -24.49 0.20 -30.69
C LEU A 268 -24.83 -1.28 -30.91
N LYS A 269 -26.07 -1.68 -30.53
CA LYS A 269 -26.59 -3.01 -30.85
C LYS A 269 -26.56 -3.23 -32.38
N GLY A 270 -26.11 -4.42 -32.81
CA GLY A 270 -25.95 -4.75 -34.23
C GLY A 270 -24.67 -4.20 -34.89
N GLY A 271 -23.62 -3.89 -34.10
CA GLY A 271 -22.27 -3.60 -34.62
C GLY A 271 -22.07 -2.21 -35.25
N LYS A 272 -23.14 -1.42 -35.40
CA LYS A 272 -23.05 -0.01 -35.80
C LYS A 272 -22.37 0.82 -34.70
N ARG A 273 -21.78 1.97 -35.05
CA ARG A 273 -21.21 2.91 -34.09
C ARG A 273 -21.71 4.33 -34.32
N THR A 274 -22.01 5.06 -33.24
CA THR A 274 -22.20 6.51 -33.28
C THR A 274 -20.82 7.17 -33.36
N PRO A 275 -20.47 7.90 -34.43
CA PRO A 275 -19.12 8.43 -34.59
C PRO A 275 -18.80 9.50 -33.53
N CYS A 276 -17.55 9.51 -33.06
CA CYS A 276 -16.98 10.67 -32.36
C CYS A 276 -16.60 11.76 -33.38
N ASN A 277 -16.84 13.04 -33.03
CA ASN A 277 -16.75 14.18 -33.94
C ASN A 277 -15.36 14.87 -34.00
N ILE A 278 -14.35 14.33 -33.30
CA ILE A 278 -12.96 14.80 -33.39
C ILE A 278 -12.49 14.74 -34.84
N SER A 279 -12.04 15.88 -35.38
CA SER A 279 -11.74 16.03 -36.81
C SER A 279 -10.40 15.37 -37.21
N ASP A 280 -9.36 15.50 -36.41
CA ASP A 280 -8.10 14.75 -36.56
C ASP A 280 -8.03 13.67 -35.48
N LYS A 281 -8.15 12.42 -35.92
CA LYS A 281 -8.20 11.24 -35.05
C LYS A 281 -6.84 10.54 -34.88
N SER A 282 -5.75 11.16 -35.33
CA SER A 282 -4.41 10.58 -35.24
C SER A 282 -3.90 10.50 -33.80
N PHE A 283 -3.11 9.46 -33.53
CA PHE A 283 -2.33 9.37 -32.29
C PHE A 283 -1.31 10.51 -32.18
N ALA A 284 -0.77 11.01 -33.31
CA ALA A 284 0.12 12.17 -33.35
C ALA A 284 -0.52 13.39 -32.65
N THR A 285 -1.74 13.74 -33.04
CA THR A 285 -2.45 14.91 -32.48
C THR A 285 -2.91 14.68 -31.04
N LEU A 286 -3.38 13.47 -30.67
CA LEU A 286 -3.63 13.14 -29.25
C LEU A 286 -2.35 13.28 -28.40
N THR A 287 -1.23 12.77 -28.88
CA THR A 287 0.08 12.83 -28.19
C THR A 287 0.56 14.27 -28.03
N LYS A 288 0.50 15.06 -29.10
CA LYS A 288 0.85 16.49 -29.11
C LYS A 288 -0.02 17.28 -28.11
N GLY A 289 -1.34 17.06 -28.12
CA GLY A 289 -2.27 17.71 -27.21
C GLY A 289 -1.99 17.36 -25.75
N LEU A 290 -1.81 16.07 -25.43
CA LEU A 290 -1.47 15.59 -24.08
C LEU A 290 -0.17 16.22 -23.57
N ASN A 291 0.91 16.19 -24.36
CA ASN A 291 2.19 16.79 -23.96
C ASN A 291 2.09 18.31 -23.77
N SER A 292 1.35 19.00 -24.64
CA SER A 292 1.14 20.46 -24.55
C SER A 292 0.37 20.84 -23.29
N ALA A 293 -0.72 20.13 -23.00
CA ALA A 293 -1.51 20.31 -21.80
C ALA A 293 -0.71 19.96 -20.53
N PHE A 294 0.05 18.86 -20.53
CA PHE A 294 0.85 18.45 -19.37
C PHE A 294 1.89 19.50 -18.99
N LYS A 295 2.59 20.09 -19.97
CA LYS A 295 3.50 21.24 -19.74
C LYS A 295 2.75 22.45 -19.19
N LYS A 296 1.66 22.86 -19.86
CA LYS A 296 0.87 24.05 -19.49
C LYS A 296 0.33 24.00 -18.06
N TYR A 297 -0.11 22.82 -17.61
CA TYR A 297 -0.73 22.63 -16.29
C TYR A 297 0.16 21.95 -15.25
N ASN A 298 1.45 21.74 -15.54
CA ASN A 298 2.42 21.07 -14.68
C ASN A 298 2.00 19.64 -14.24
N ILE A 299 1.43 18.86 -15.15
CA ILE A 299 1.12 17.42 -14.97
C ILE A 299 2.41 16.62 -15.30
N ASN A 300 3.48 16.94 -14.56
CA ASN A 300 4.85 16.64 -14.98
C ASN A 300 5.36 15.28 -14.47
N THR A 301 4.92 14.84 -13.29
CA THR A 301 5.34 13.55 -12.70
C THR A 301 4.53 12.37 -13.21
N CYS A 302 5.10 11.16 -13.18
CA CYS A 302 4.38 9.93 -13.50
C CYS A 302 3.09 9.78 -12.69
N ILE A 303 3.10 10.09 -11.39
CA ILE A 303 1.93 9.89 -10.54
C ILE A 303 0.77 10.83 -10.89
N GLN A 304 1.07 12.08 -11.24
CA GLN A 304 0.07 13.02 -11.78
C GLN A 304 -0.50 12.54 -13.11
N LYS A 305 0.35 12.03 -14.00
CA LYS A 305 -0.08 11.51 -15.31
C LYS A 305 -0.92 10.24 -15.18
N ILE A 306 -0.53 9.28 -14.32
CA ILE A 306 -1.31 8.08 -14.00
C ILE A 306 -2.71 8.48 -13.53
N HIS A 307 -2.79 9.35 -12.52
CA HIS A 307 -4.05 9.85 -11.98
C HIS A 307 -4.92 10.55 -13.05
N PHE A 308 -4.36 11.48 -13.83
CA PHE A 308 -5.10 12.17 -14.89
C PHE A 308 -5.63 11.20 -15.96
N LEU A 309 -4.76 10.31 -16.46
CA LEU A 309 -5.08 9.39 -17.56
C LEU A 309 -6.08 8.31 -17.12
N ALA A 310 -6.00 7.80 -15.89
CA ALA A 310 -6.96 6.83 -15.37
C ALA A 310 -8.40 7.38 -15.33
N GLN A 311 -8.53 8.66 -14.95
CA GLN A 311 -9.80 9.38 -14.90
C GLN A 311 -10.28 9.72 -16.31
N ALA A 312 -9.42 10.30 -17.15
CA ALA A 312 -9.76 10.63 -18.54
C ALA A 312 -10.16 9.41 -19.37
N CYS A 313 -9.56 8.24 -19.13
CA CYS A 313 -9.96 7.01 -19.83
C CYS A 313 -11.33 6.49 -19.38
N GLU A 314 -11.74 6.67 -18.12
CA GLU A 314 -13.12 6.38 -17.71
C GLU A 314 -14.11 7.35 -18.39
N GLU A 315 -13.85 8.66 -18.27
CA GLU A 315 -14.72 9.71 -18.82
C GLU A 315 -14.89 9.68 -20.36
N THR A 316 -14.06 8.91 -21.08
CA THR A 316 -14.05 8.87 -22.56
C THR A 316 -14.15 7.46 -23.17
N GLY A 317 -14.26 6.40 -22.37
CA GLY A 317 -14.17 5.02 -22.86
C GLY A 317 -12.81 4.72 -23.52
N THR A 318 -11.73 5.10 -22.85
CA THR A 318 -10.33 5.10 -23.33
C THR A 318 -10.21 5.79 -24.70
N PHE A 319 -10.50 7.10 -24.70
CA PHE A 319 -10.47 7.98 -25.87
C PHE A 319 -11.39 7.54 -27.03
N ALA A 320 -12.44 6.75 -26.78
CA ALA A 320 -13.44 6.45 -27.81
C ALA A 320 -14.37 7.63 -28.09
N LEU A 321 -14.65 8.46 -27.08
CA LEU A 321 -15.61 9.56 -27.09
C LEU A 321 -14.97 10.88 -26.64
N SER A 322 -15.41 11.99 -27.26
CA SER A 322 -15.04 13.37 -26.91
C SER A 322 -16.18 14.18 -26.31
N GLU A 323 -17.39 13.60 -26.26
CA GLU A 323 -18.59 14.18 -25.66
C GLU A 323 -19.59 13.12 -25.21
N GLU A 324 -20.49 13.53 -24.32
CA GLU A 324 -21.58 12.74 -23.77
C GLU A 324 -22.56 12.28 -24.88
N THR A 325 -22.87 10.99 -24.90
CA THR A 325 -23.77 10.36 -25.88
C THR A 325 -25.24 10.57 -25.48
N LYS A 326 -26.12 10.88 -26.44
CA LYS A 326 -27.54 11.14 -26.16
C LYS A 326 -28.19 9.95 -25.45
N SER A 327 -28.84 10.23 -24.33
CA SER A 327 -29.52 9.29 -23.43
C SER A 327 -30.70 9.98 -22.75
N ASP A 328 -31.38 9.29 -21.83
CA ASP A 328 -32.47 9.86 -21.04
C ASP A 328 -31.97 10.86 -19.96
N TYR A 329 -30.65 10.91 -19.70
CA TYR A 329 -30.07 11.95 -18.84
C TYR A 329 -30.15 13.32 -19.50
N LEU A 330 -30.76 14.28 -18.79
CA LEU A 330 -30.96 15.67 -19.23
C LEU A 330 -29.67 16.37 -19.67
N SER A 331 -28.54 16.05 -19.04
CA SER A 331 -27.20 16.53 -19.43
C SER A 331 -26.93 16.25 -20.91
N SER A 332 -27.05 15.00 -21.34
CA SER A 332 -26.76 14.55 -22.71
C SER A 332 -27.65 15.19 -23.80
N GLN A 333 -28.79 15.76 -23.41
CA GLN A 333 -29.75 16.43 -24.27
C GLN A 333 -29.57 17.96 -24.31
N SER A 334 -28.64 18.50 -23.52
CA SER A 334 -28.45 19.94 -23.30
C SER A 334 -27.44 20.58 -24.25
N ILE A 335 -27.53 21.90 -24.42
CA ILE A 335 -26.57 22.70 -25.20
C ILE A 335 -25.14 22.51 -24.66
N TYR A 336 -25.00 22.60 -23.34
CA TYR A 336 -23.74 22.44 -22.61
C TYR A 336 -23.64 21.06 -21.94
N LYS A 337 -24.01 19.99 -22.66
CA LYS A 337 -23.73 18.59 -22.28
C LYS A 337 -22.23 18.34 -22.04
N GLY A 338 -21.87 17.19 -21.47
CA GLY A 338 -20.47 16.82 -21.24
C GLY A 338 -19.60 16.84 -22.52
N ARG A 339 -18.45 17.51 -22.49
CA ARG A 339 -17.43 17.54 -23.58
C ARG A 339 -15.99 17.62 -23.07
N GLY A 340 -15.04 17.18 -23.87
CA GLY A 340 -13.62 17.16 -23.50
C GLY A 340 -13.25 15.95 -22.63
N LEU A 341 -11.95 15.75 -22.39
CA LEU A 341 -11.43 14.55 -21.72
C LEU A 341 -11.99 14.29 -20.31
N LEU A 342 -12.55 15.30 -19.63
CA LEU A 342 -13.14 15.18 -18.30
C LEU A 342 -14.57 15.78 -18.25
N GLN A 343 -15.32 15.66 -19.35
CA GLN A 343 -16.77 15.97 -19.46
C GLN A 343 -17.18 17.33 -18.87
N LEU A 344 -16.60 18.42 -19.39
CA LEU A 344 -17.03 19.79 -19.11
C LEU A 344 -18.53 19.92 -19.42
N THR A 345 -19.30 20.22 -18.39
CA THR A 345 -20.77 20.28 -18.43
C THR A 345 -21.21 21.64 -17.89
N GLY A 346 -22.29 22.20 -18.44
CA GLY A 346 -22.87 23.46 -17.99
C GLY A 346 -23.63 23.34 -16.68
N VAL A 347 -24.51 24.31 -16.42
CA VAL A 347 -25.43 24.28 -15.27
C VAL A 347 -26.88 24.42 -15.72
N ARG A 348 -27.81 24.01 -14.84
CA ARG A 348 -29.24 23.94 -15.13
C ARG A 348 -29.86 25.32 -15.42
N THR A 349 -30.87 25.34 -16.28
CA THR A 349 -31.66 26.55 -16.59
C THR A 349 -32.24 27.17 -15.31
N ASP A 350 -32.80 26.34 -14.42
CA ASP A 350 -32.97 26.69 -13.00
C ASP A 350 -32.16 25.70 -12.16
N GLU A 351 -31.30 26.21 -11.29
CA GLU A 351 -30.45 25.41 -10.40
C GLU A 351 -31.23 24.74 -9.26
N LYS A 352 -32.46 25.19 -9.00
CA LYS A 352 -33.37 24.60 -8.01
C LYS A 352 -34.27 23.51 -8.61
N ASP A 353 -34.49 23.52 -9.92
CA ASP A 353 -35.36 22.55 -10.60
C ASP A 353 -34.54 21.45 -11.29
N LEU A 354 -34.56 20.27 -10.67
CA LEU A 354 -33.85 19.08 -11.12
C LEU A 354 -34.43 18.45 -12.41
N THR A 355 -35.54 18.97 -12.94
CA THR A 355 -36.09 18.58 -14.25
C THR A 355 -35.53 19.41 -15.42
N THR A 356 -34.87 20.55 -15.16
CA THR A 356 -34.44 21.46 -16.23
C THR A 356 -33.09 21.08 -16.88
N LEU A 357 -32.98 21.33 -18.19
CA LEU A 357 -31.77 21.11 -18.99
C LEU A 357 -30.57 21.98 -18.54
N PHE A 358 -29.35 21.52 -18.83
CA PHE A 358 -28.07 22.18 -18.57
C PHE A 358 -27.75 23.22 -19.66
N ASN A 359 -28.64 24.21 -19.80
CA ASN A 359 -28.57 25.22 -20.87
C ASN A 359 -27.97 26.57 -20.44
N LYS A 360 -27.45 26.71 -19.20
CA LYS A 360 -26.54 27.81 -18.84
C LYS A 360 -25.08 27.34 -19.01
N PRO A 361 -24.15 28.20 -19.48
CA PRO A 361 -22.78 27.79 -19.79
C PRO A 361 -21.98 27.33 -18.56
N GLY A 362 -22.10 28.02 -17.42
CA GLY A 362 -21.38 27.67 -16.18
C GLY A 362 -19.87 27.40 -16.44
N PRO A 363 -19.35 26.20 -16.13
CA PRO A 363 -17.97 25.82 -16.41
C PRO A 363 -17.47 26.02 -17.86
N TYR A 364 -18.36 26.03 -18.87
CA TYR A 364 -17.97 26.42 -20.23
C TYR A 364 -17.55 27.89 -20.32
N LYS A 365 -18.22 28.79 -19.59
CA LYS A 365 -17.82 30.20 -19.51
C LYS A 365 -16.55 30.35 -18.69
N ASP A 366 -16.43 29.67 -17.55
CA ASP A 366 -15.22 29.70 -16.73
C ASP A 366 -13.97 29.28 -17.53
N TYR A 367 -14.08 28.25 -18.37
CA TYR A 367 -13.02 27.81 -19.27
C TYR A 367 -12.80 28.77 -20.44
N ALA A 368 -13.86 29.32 -21.05
CA ALA A 368 -13.79 30.32 -22.11
C ALA A 368 -13.08 31.61 -21.65
N ASP A 369 -13.35 32.05 -20.41
CA ASP A 369 -12.72 33.21 -19.78
C ASP A 369 -11.25 32.89 -19.49
N TYR A 370 -10.95 31.71 -18.92
CA TYR A 370 -9.58 31.27 -18.63
C TYR A 370 -8.71 31.11 -19.90
N LYS A 371 -9.28 30.58 -21.00
CA LYS A 371 -8.60 30.41 -22.29
C LYS A 371 -8.52 31.72 -23.09
N ASN A 372 -9.27 32.75 -22.69
CA ASN A 372 -9.53 33.97 -23.47
C ASN A 372 -10.12 33.66 -24.86
N ASP A 373 -11.07 32.74 -24.93
CA ASP A 373 -11.82 32.42 -26.14
C ASP A 373 -13.33 32.21 -25.86
N GLN A 374 -14.12 33.27 -26.08
CA GLN A 374 -15.58 33.23 -25.95
C GLN A 374 -16.29 32.44 -27.06
N ASN A 375 -15.58 31.96 -28.09
CA ASN A 375 -16.17 31.05 -29.07
C ASN A 375 -16.59 29.72 -28.44
N ILE A 376 -15.95 29.30 -27.34
CA ILE A 376 -16.34 28.13 -26.53
C ILE A 376 -17.80 28.23 -26.03
N VAL A 377 -18.25 29.43 -25.64
CA VAL A 377 -19.64 29.61 -25.16
C VAL A 377 -20.63 29.62 -26.34
N LYS A 378 -20.23 30.23 -27.47
CA LYS A 378 -21.08 30.35 -28.67
C LYS A 378 -21.22 29.02 -29.44
N ASN A 379 -20.13 28.24 -29.49
CA ASN A 379 -19.99 27.02 -30.27
C ASN A 379 -19.38 25.89 -29.38
N PRO A 380 -20.07 25.42 -28.33
CA PRO A 380 -19.51 24.51 -27.34
C PRO A 380 -19.06 23.15 -27.89
N SER A 381 -19.54 22.75 -29.07
CA SER A 381 -19.05 21.58 -29.83
C SER A 381 -17.56 21.65 -30.19
N ILE A 382 -16.91 22.81 -30.12
CA ILE A 382 -15.45 22.91 -30.35
C ILE A 382 -14.63 22.03 -29.38
N LEU A 383 -15.12 21.81 -28.14
CA LEU A 383 -14.50 20.88 -27.18
C LEU A 383 -14.65 19.39 -27.56
N ALA A 384 -15.60 19.05 -28.43
CA ALA A 384 -15.84 17.69 -28.91
C ALA A 384 -15.23 17.43 -30.30
N ASN A 385 -15.01 18.49 -31.08
CA ASN A 385 -14.59 18.41 -32.48
C ASN A 385 -13.10 18.71 -32.69
N ASN A 386 -12.49 19.56 -31.84
CA ASN A 386 -11.07 19.90 -31.91
C ASN A 386 -10.30 19.23 -30.75
N ALA A 387 -9.28 18.43 -31.08
CA ALA A 387 -8.51 17.68 -30.09
C ALA A 387 -7.74 18.56 -29.09
N ASP A 388 -7.15 19.67 -29.53
CA ASP A 388 -6.45 20.58 -28.61
C ASP A 388 -7.43 21.19 -27.59
N TYR A 389 -8.65 21.57 -28.00
CA TYR A 389 -9.69 22.05 -27.06
C TYR A 389 -10.23 20.93 -26.15
N CYS A 390 -10.37 19.72 -26.68
CA CYS A 390 -10.80 18.52 -25.95
C CYS A 390 -9.84 18.15 -24.81
N ILE A 391 -8.53 18.29 -25.04
CA ILE A 391 -7.47 17.90 -24.10
C ILE A 391 -7.14 19.05 -23.14
N ASP A 392 -7.04 20.29 -23.62
CA ASP A 392 -6.76 21.49 -22.82
C ASP A 392 -7.88 21.77 -21.79
N SER A 393 -9.14 21.52 -22.14
CA SER A 393 -10.28 21.62 -21.21
C SER A 393 -10.22 20.58 -20.09
N GLY A 394 -9.87 19.32 -20.41
CA GLY A 394 -9.68 18.28 -19.40
C GLY A 394 -8.54 18.61 -18.42
N ALA A 395 -7.39 19.04 -18.92
CA ALA A 395 -6.27 19.40 -18.06
C ALA A 395 -6.52 20.68 -17.23
N TRP A 396 -7.35 21.60 -17.73
CA TRP A 396 -7.89 22.73 -16.95
C TRP A 396 -8.85 22.28 -15.84
N ILE A 397 -9.79 21.37 -16.13
CA ILE A 397 -10.68 20.76 -15.12
C ILE A 397 -9.85 20.18 -13.98
N TRP A 398 -8.83 19.39 -14.34
CA TRP A 398 -7.91 18.69 -13.43
C TRP A 398 -7.08 19.61 -12.52
N SER A 399 -6.61 20.73 -13.06
CA SER A 399 -5.53 21.51 -12.44
C SER A 399 -5.97 22.89 -11.94
N VAL A 400 -7.11 23.39 -12.41
CA VAL A 400 -7.58 24.77 -12.17
C VAL A 400 -9.00 24.82 -11.62
N ASN A 401 -9.95 24.10 -12.22
CA ASN A 401 -11.37 24.19 -11.83
C ASN A 401 -11.73 23.30 -10.63
N LYS A 402 -11.53 21.98 -10.73
CA LYS A 402 -11.91 21.03 -9.68
C LYS A 402 -10.89 21.04 -8.56
N LYS A 403 -11.34 21.45 -7.36
CA LYS A 403 -10.52 21.51 -6.14
C LYS A 403 -11.27 20.98 -4.93
N MET A 404 -10.52 20.52 -3.93
CA MET A 404 -11.03 20.39 -2.57
C MET A 404 -11.45 21.78 -2.03
N THR A 405 -12.43 21.81 -1.13
CA THR A 405 -12.86 23.05 -0.46
C THR A 405 -11.69 23.77 0.23
N SER A 406 -11.74 25.11 0.22
CA SER A 406 -10.82 25.95 1.01
C SER A 406 -11.35 26.24 2.42
N ASN A 407 -12.55 25.77 2.78
CA ASN A 407 -13.15 25.99 4.10
C ASN A 407 -12.57 25.01 5.14
N PRO A 408 -11.79 25.49 6.14
CA PRO A 408 -11.18 24.63 7.17
C PRO A 408 -12.19 24.03 8.18
N LYS A 409 -13.48 24.38 8.08
CA LYS A 409 -14.59 23.84 8.88
C LYS A 409 -15.49 22.86 8.12
N SER A 410 -15.17 22.48 6.86
CA SER A 410 -15.99 21.53 6.10
C SER A 410 -15.77 20.09 6.56
N ASP A 411 -16.85 19.32 6.71
CA ASP A 411 -16.80 17.92 7.19
C ASP A 411 -16.00 16.98 6.29
N ALA A 412 -15.83 17.33 5.01
CA ALA A 412 -14.92 16.63 4.10
C ALA A 412 -13.48 16.56 4.65
N ILE A 413 -13.06 17.57 5.42
CA ILE A 413 -11.74 17.63 6.05
C ILE A 413 -11.59 16.62 7.20
N THR A 414 -12.70 16.19 7.81
CA THR A 414 -12.73 15.10 8.80
C THR A 414 -12.41 13.75 8.16
N LYS A 415 -12.89 13.48 6.93
CA LYS A 415 -12.51 12.27 6.17
C LYS A 415 -11.12 12.38 5.52
N TRP A 416 -10.75 13.54 4.98
CA TRP A 416 -9.61 13.65 4.04
C TRP A 416 -8.33 14.30 4.59
N GLY A 417 -8.41 14.99 5.73
CA GLY A 417 -7.28 15.68 6.35
C GLY A 417 -7.08 17.11 5.85
N LYS A 418 -6.53 17.97 6.73
CA LYS A 418 -6.36 19.42 6.48
C LYS A 418 -5.34 19.74 5.40
N GLU A 419 -4.44 18.81 5.10
CA GLU A 419 -3.47 18.88 4.01
C GLU A 419 -4.11 18.94 2.61
N THR A 420 -5.39 18.60 2.49
CA THR A 420 -6.15 18.66 1.21
C THR A 420 -6.75 20.03 0.90
N LEU A 421 -6.82 20.95 1.87
CA LEU A 421 -7.53 22.23 1.75
C LEU A 421 -7.12 23.03 0.50
N GLY A 422 -8.11 23.41 -0.31
CA GLY A 422 -7.94 24.23 -1.50
C GLY A 422 -7.19 23.59 -2.68
N LYS A 423 -6.78 22.32 -2.58
CA LYS A 423 -5.94 21.65 -3.59
C LYS A 423 -6.72 21.23 -4.84
N SER A 424 -6.13 21.45 -6.00
CA SER A 424 -6.56 20.87 -7.27
C SER A 424 -6.37 19.35 -7.31
N LEU A 425 -7.05 18.67 -8.24
CA LEU A 425 -6.86 17.22 -8.44
C LEU A 425 -5.41 16.89 -8.79
N ASN A 426 -4.76 17.77 -9.58
CA ASN A 426 -3.35 17.66 -9.93
C ASN A 426 -2.39 17.74 -8.72
N GLU A 427 -2.71 18.53 -7.70
CA GLU A 427 -1.94 18.58 -6.46
C GLU A 427 -2.24 17.40 -5.52
N LEU A 428 -3.49 16.92 -5.48
CA LEU A 428 -3.87 15.75 -4.70
C LEU A 428 -3.21 14.47 -5.25
N ALA A 429 -3.02 14.39 -6.57
CA ALA A 429 -2.36 13.28 -7.24
C ALA A 429 -0.89 13.06 -6.80
N LEU A 430 -0.21 14.10 -6.32
CA LEU A 430 1.17 14.01 -5.79
C LEU A 430 1.28 13.18 -4.50
N TYR A 431 0.17 12.93 -3.80
CA TYR A 431 0.12 12.04 -2.63
C TYR A 431 -0.01 10.56 -3.00
N GLY A 432 0.06 10.21 -4.29
CA GLY A 432 -0.05 8.85 -4.79
C GLY A 432 -1.41 8.23 -4.48
N ASP A 433 -1.40 7.02 -3.95
CA ASP A 433 -2.60 6.20 -3.78
C ASP A 433 -3.61 6.81 -2.79
N LYS A 434 -3.13 7.61 -1.81
CA LYS A 434 -3.89 8.13 -0.66
C LYS A 434 -5.19 8.84 -1.05
N TYR A 435 -5.21 9.55 -2.18
CA TYR A 435 -6.34 10.40 -2.59
C TYR A 435 -7.02 9.97 -3.89
N LEU A 436 -6.82 8.74 -4.37
CA LEU A 436 -7.52 8.24 -5.57
C LEU A 436 -9.05 8.29 -5.44
N GLU A 437 -9.62 7.89 -4.29
CA GLU A 437 -11.07 8.01 -4.03
C GLU A 437 -11.49 9.49 -4.05
N LEU A 438 -10.82 10.35 -3.27
CA LEU A 438 -11.11 11.80 -3.19
C LEU A 438 -11.10 12.48 -4.57
N ILE A 439 -10.07 12.23 -5.36
CA ILE A 439 -9.93 12.75 -6.73
C ILE A 439 -11.12 12.34 -7.59
N SER A 440 -11.53 11.07 -7.50
CA SER A 440 -12.67 10.53 -8.25
C SER A 440 -14.00 11.18 -7.80
N VAL A 441 -14.19 11.41 -6.50
CA VAL A 441 -15.38 12.11 -5.95
C VAL A 441 -15.42 13.59 -6.37
N LEU A 442 -14.31 14.32 -6.30
CA LEU A 442 -14.27 15.73 -6.69
C LEU A 442 -14.52 15.89 -8.20
N LEU A 443 -14.12 14.91 -9.00
CA LEU A 443 -14.39 14.88 -10.43
C LEU A 443 -15.88 14.59 -10.73
N ASN A 444 -16.37 13.40 -10.37
CA ASN A 444 -17.66 12.86 -10.85
C ASN A 444 -18.61 12.39 -9.71
N GLY A 445 -18.42 12.89 -8.48
CA GLY A 445 -19.32 12.63 -7.36
C GLY A 445 -19.27 11.20 -6.81
N ARG A 446 -20.31 10.84 -6.04
CA ARG A 446 -20.55 9.49 -5.51
C ARG A 446 -21.78 8.88 -6.17
N ASN A 447 -21.78 7.56 -6.29
CA ASN A 447 -22.96 6.75 -6.52
C ASN A 447 -23.78 6.66 -5.23
N SER A 448 -25.12 6.71 -5.33
CA SER A 448 -26.04 6.79 -4.17
C SER A 448 -26.28 5.47 -3.45
N GLU A 449 -25.93 4.33 -4.04
CA GLU A 449 -26.21 2.98 -3.52
C GLU A 449 -24.98 2.36 -2.85
N THR A 450 -23.81 2.60 -3.43
CA THR A 450 -22.52 2.04 -2.99
C THR A 450 -21.67 3.01 -2.17
N GLU A 451 -22.08 4.29 -2.09
CA GLU A 451 -21.30 5.46 -1.64
C GLU A 451 -19.96 5.69 -2.37
N MET A 452 -19.51 4.81 -3.26
CA MET A 452 -18.23 4.93 -3.95
C MET A 452 -18.29 5.94 -5.11
N PRO A 453 -17.14 6.42 -5.62
CA PRO A 453 -17.12 7.29 -6.79
C PRO A 453 -17.86 6.69 -8.00
N ASN A 454 -18.55 7.51 -8.79
CA ASN A 454 -19.19 7.02 -10.01
C ASN A 454 -18.12 6.45 -10.98
N GLY A 455 -18.23 5.18 -11.37
CA GLY A 455 -17.20 4.49 -12.17
C GLY A 455 -15.99 3.96 -11.37
N TRP A 456 -16.06 3.91 -10.03
CA TRP A 456 -14.90 3.64 -9.16
C TRP A 456 -14.05 2.43 -9.56
N GLN A 457 -14.66 1.28 -9.84
CA GLN A 457 -13.90 0.06 -10.14
C GLN A 457 -13.07 0.21 -11.41
N ILE A 458 -13.60 0.86 -12.45
CA ILE A 458 -12.88 1.05 -13.71
C ILE A 458 -11.81 2.14 -13.55
N ARG A 459 -12.09 3.24 -12.85
CA ARG A 459 -11.07 4.24 -12.48
C ARG A 459 -9.90 3.62 -11.71
N LYS A 460 -10.19 2.74 -10.73
CA LYS A 460 -9.18 2.02 -9.96
C LYS A 460 -8.39 1.04 -10.84
N ASN A 461 -9.07 0.25 -11.66
CA ASN A 461 -8.41 -0.69 -12.59
C ASN A 461 -7.50 0.06 -13.58
N ASN A 462 -7.97 1.16 -14.19
CA ASN A 462 -7.18 2.01 -15.07
C ASN A 462 -5.97 2.61 -14.33
N TYR A 463 -6.16 3.09 -13.10
CA TYR A 463 -5.09 3.62 -12.27
C TYR A 463 -4.02 2.56 -11.96
N ASP A 464 -4.43 1.38 -11.48
CA ASP A 464 -3.51 0.30 -11.12
C ASP A 464 -2.79 -0.26 -12.36
N LEU A 465 -3.48 -0.41 -13.49
CA LEU A 465 -2.90 -0.93 -14.73
C LEU A 465 -1.96 0.09 -15.40
N LEU A 466 -2.28 1.39 -15.36
CA LEU A 466 -1.33 2.44 -15.76
C LEU A 466 -0.12 2.46 -14.83
N LYS A 467 -0.33 2.39 -13.51
CA LYS A 467 0.72 2.43 -12.50
C LYS A 467 1.66 1.23 -12.60
N THR A 468 1.15 0.03 -12.84
CA THR A 468 1.95 -1.21 -12.87
C THR A 468 2.46 -1.57 -14.27
N GLY A 469 1.60 -1.56 -15.29
CA GLY A 469 1.90 -2.05 -16.64
C GLY A 469 2.49 -1.02 -17.60
N PHE A 470 2.02 0.24 -17.57
CA PHE A 470 2.47 1.26 -18.53
C PHE A 470 3.60 2.16 -18.00
N PHE A 471 3.38 2.82 -16.87
CA PHE A 471 4.38 3.68 -16.24
C PHE A 471 5.43 2.89 -15.46
N ILE A 472 5.12 1.63 -15.12
CA ILE A 472 5.90 0.75 -14.23
C ILE A 472 6.40 1.53 -13.01
N TYR A 473 5.50 2.23 -12.35
CA TYR A 473 5.78 3.26 -11.34
C TYR A 473 6.70 2.74 -10.23
N ASN A 474 6.46 1.52 -9.76
CA ASN A 474 7.26 0.92 -8.69
C ASN A 474 8.70 0.53 -9.14
N LYS A 475 9.00 0.45 -10.44
CA LYS A 475 10.36 0.21 -10.99
C LYS A 475 11.19 1.51 -11.07
N PHE A 476 10.53 2.66 -11.23
CA PHE A 476 11.20 3.95 -11.43
C PHE A 476 11.05 4.95 -10.26
N HIS A 477 10.04 4.75 -9.41
CA HIS A 477 9.67 5.61 -8.28
C HIS A 477 9.40 4.82 -6.99
N GLY A 478 9.25 3.49 -7.08
CA GLY A 478 9.61 2.62 -5.97
C GLY A 478 11.13 2.50 -5.95
N ASN A 479 11.75 2.94 -4.86
CA ASN A 479 13.20 2.84 -4.72
C ASN A 479 13.59 1.44 -4.20
N THR A 480 14.38 0.72 -5.00
CA THR A 480 14.94 -0.62 -4.75
C THR A 480 13.96 -1.80 -4.75
N SER A 481 14.55 -3.01 -4.78
CA SER A 481 13.93 -4.34 -4.77
C SER A 481 12.84 -4.51 -3.71
N PRO A 482 11.98 -5.56 -3.79
CA PRO A 482 11.15 -5.97 -2.65
C PRO A 482 12.02 -6.00 -1.40
N SER A 483 11.62 -5.23 -0.37
CA SER A 483 12.37 -5.14 0.87
C SER A 483 12.55 -6.53 1.45
N ALA A 484 13.80 -6.87 1.80
CA ALA A 484 14.05 -8.04 2.63
C ALA A 484 13.12 -7.94 3.85
N PRO A 485 12.39 -9.02 4.21
CA PRO A 485 11.17 -8.94 5.02
C PRO A 485 11.43 -8.12 6.28
N VAL A 486 10.67 -7.01 6.42
CA VAL A 486 10.99 -5.91 7.33
C VAL A 486 11.28 -6.47 8.73
N ASN A 487 12.53 -6.36 9.14
CA ASN A 487 13.06 -7.11 10.28
C ASN A 487 13.01 -6.28 11.57
N ALA A 488 12.23 -5.19 11.56
CA ALA A 488 12.06 -4.21 12.64
C ALA A 488 11.17 -4.75 13.78
N LYS A 489 11.37 -6.01 14.19
CA LYS A 489 10.48 -6.79 15.06
C LYS A 489 10.17 -6.18 16.44
N ASP A 490 10.92 -5.17 16.88
CA ASP A 490 10.86 -4.65 18.24
C ASP A 490 11.24 -3.16 18.45
N ILE A 491 11.57 -2.39 17.41
CA ILE A 491 12.00 -0.99 17.53
C ILE A 491 11.60 -0.11 16.34
N VAL A 492 11.16 1.12 16.63
CA VAL A 492 10.89 2.14 15.61
C VAL A 492 12.20 2.55 14.94
N THR A 493 12.26 2.42 13.61
CA THR A 493 13.50 2.53 12.83
C THR A 493 13.36 3.55 11.69
N TYR A 494 14.34 4.44 11.57
CA TYR A 494 14.50 5.35 10.44
C TYR A 494 15.45 4.73 9.42
N HIS A 495 14.91 4.34 8.27
CA HIS A 495 15.67 3.87 7.12
C HIS A 495 16.00 5.06 6.21
N ILE A 496 17.28 5.27 5.91
CA ILE A 496 17.81 6.46 5.23
C ILE A 496 18.57 5.98 3.98
N PHE A 497 18.09 6.31 2.79
CA PHE A 497 18.59 5.71 1.55
C PHE A 497 19.56 6.64 0.81
N ALA A 498 20.61 6.07 0.19
CA ALA A 498 21.61 6.81 -0.58
C ALA A 498 21.07 7.55 -1.83
N ASN A 499 19.82 7.31 -2.22
CA ASN A 499 19.08 8.08 -3.23
C ASN A 499 18.56 9.43 -2.68
N GLY A 500 18.43 9.58 -1.37
CA GLY A 500 17.90 10.76 -0.68
C GLY A 500 16.62 10.51 0.13
N ASP A 501 15.99 9.33 0.05
CA ASP A 501 14.71 9.04 0.70
C ASP A 501 14.84 8.58 2.15
N ILE A 502 13.77 8.76 2.93
CA ILE A 502 13.72 8.43 4.37
C ILE A 502 12.37 7.80 4.71
N GLU A 503 12.39 6.70 5.46
CA GLU A 503 11.19 6.03 5.95
C GLU A 503 11.22 5.86 7.48
N LYS A 504 10.13 6.22 8.19
CA LYS A 504 9.92 5.88 9.62
C LYS A 504 9.11 4.58 9.67
N HIS A 505 9.76 3.46 9.93
CA HIS A 505 9.15 2.15 10.15
C HIS A 505 8.71 2.03 11.62
N ILE A 506 7.44 1.70 11.84
CA ILE A 506 6.82 1.54 13.16
C ILE A 506 6.25 0.12 13.25
N PRO A 507 6.79 -0.74 14.14
CA PRO A 507 6.36 -2.14 14.21
C PRO A 507 5.09 -2.31 15.05
N LYS A 508 4.42 -3.47 14.88
CA LYS A 508 3.22 -3.85 15.66
C LYS A 508 3.49 -3.91 17.16
N ASN A 509 4.66 -4.42 17.53
CA ASN A 509 5.11 -4.58 18.89
C ASN A 509 6.44 -3.85 19.06
N ILE A 510 6.57 -3.06 20.11
CA ILE A 510 7.84 -2.45 20.52
C ILE A 510 8.23 -3.12 21.83
N LYS A 511 9.45 -3.66 21.94
CA LYS A 511 9.91 -4.24 23.20
C LYS A 511 10.15 -3.16 24.26
N LEU A 512 9.99 -3.54 25.53
CA LEU A 512 10.02 -2.61 26.66
C LEU A 512 11.35 -1.85 26.78
N GLU A 513 12.48 -2.50 26.46
CA GLU A 513 13.81 -1.87 26.44
C GLU A 513 14.02 -0.91 25.26
N ASN A 514 13.25 -1.06 24.17
CA ASN A 514 13.31 -0.21 22.98
C ASN A 514 12.28 0.94 23.02
N GLN A 515 11.36 0.98 23.99
CA GLN A 515 10.20 1.91 23.96
C GLN A 515 10.60 3.40 23.88
N TYR A 516 11.76 3.78 24.43
CA TYR A 516 12.32 5.14 24.40
C TYR A 516 13.52 5.29 23.43
N LEU A 517 13.71 4.34 22.51
CA LEU A 517 14.81 4.34 21.54
C LEU A 517 14.30 4.35 20.10
N TYR A 518 14.88 5.21 19.26
CA TYR A 518 14.75 5.15 17.80
C TYR A 518 16.05 4.69 17.18
N GLN A 519 15.99 3.72 16.26
CA GLN A 519 17.14 3.23 15.51
C GLN A 519 17.28 3.97 14.18
N TYR A 520 18.51 4.17 13.71
CA TYR A 520 18.81 4.83 12.45
C TYR A 520 19.70 3.91 11.59
N ILE A 521 19.21 3.52 10.42
CA ILE A 521 19.91 2.67 9.45
C ILE A 521 20.12 3.47 8.16
N TYR A 522 21.35 3.50 7.67
CA TYR A 522 21.68 4.02 6.34
C TYR A 522 21.77 2.87 5.34
N HIS A 523 21.18 3.05 4.16
CA HIS A 523 21.23 2.11 3.05
C HIS A 523 22.13 2.69 1.96
N ASP A 524 23.22 1.99 1.62
CA ASP A 524 24.19 2.47 0.64
C ASP A 524 23.66 2.43 -0.81
N LYS A 525 24.51 2.79 -1.78
CA LYS A 525 24.14 2.77 -3.21
C LYS A 525 23.87 1.38 -3.78
N ASN A 526 24.25 0.32 -3.05
CA ASN A 526 24.01 -1.08 -3.36
C ASN A 526 22.84 -1.66 -2.50
N ASN A 527 22.14 -0.80 -1.75
CA ASN A 527 21.12 -1.14 -0.76
C ASN A 527 21.62 -2.02 0.41
N LYS A 528 22.91 -1.95 0.74
CA LYS A 528 23.49 -2.58 1.94
C LYS A 528 23.10 -1.79 3.18
N GLU A 529 22.66 -2.48 4.23
CA GLU A 529 22.32 -1.85 5.51
C GLU A 529 23.56 -1.50 6.35
N HIS A 530 23.52 -0.32 6.95
CA HIS A 530 24.49 0.20 7.91
C HIS A 530 23.74 0.72 9.13
N VAL A 531 23.72 -0.03 10.24
CA VAL A 531 23.17 0.48 11.52
C VAL A 531 24.09 1.58 12.05
N ILE A 532 23.59 2.81 12.14
CA ILE A 532 24.40 4.01 12.42
C ILE A 532 24.37 4.36 13.91
N CYS A 533 23.19 4.42 14.51
CA CYS A 533 23.01 4.66 15.93
C CYS A 533 21.59 4.28 16.41
N LYS A 534 21.45 4.06 17.73
CA LYS A 534 20.17 4.29 18.43
C LYS A 534 20.24 5.66 19.11
N ALA A 535 19.11 6.36 19.19
CA ALA A 535 18.96 7.63 19.90
C ALA A 535 17.79 7.56 20.88
N GLU A 536 18.00 8.09 22.08
CA GLU A 536 16.94 8.27 23.08
C GLU A 536 15.93 9.31 22.58
N TRP A 537 14.63 9.04 22.74
CA TRP A 537 13.57 9.99 22.41
C TRP A 537 12.65 10.26 23.60
N HIS A 538 12.13 11.49 23.68
CA HIS A 538 11.18 11.90 24.71
C HIS A 538 10.13 12.86 24.14
N ILE A 539 9.08 13.12 24.92
CA ILE A 539 8.02 14.07 24.58
C ILE A 539 8.19 15.36 25.37
N THR A 540 8.14 16.51 24.69
CA THR A 540 7.96 17.83 25.32
C THR A 540 6.81 18.60 24.65
N GLN A 541 6.47 19.77 25.19
CA GLN A 541 5.49 20.70 24.62
C GLN A 541 6.13 21.49 23.47
N GLU A 542 5.46 21.53 22.31
CA GLU A 542 5.81 22.39 21.19
C GLU A 542 5.72 23.86 21.60
N LYS A 543 6.64 24.68 21.10
CA LYS A 543 6.81 26.09 21.42
C LYS A 543 6.80 26.96 20.16
N LEU A 544 6.23 28.15 20.30
CA LEU A 544 6.33 29.24 19.34
C LEU A 544 7.77 29.79 19.29
N ASN A 545 8.10 30.49 18.20
CA ASN A 545 9.38 31.18 18.07
C ASN A 545 9.62 32.14 19.25
N GLY A 546 10.87 32.24 19.67
CA GLY A 546 11.28 32.96 20.88
C GLY A 546 10.99 34.46 20.83
N GLN A 547 10.23 34.96 21.81
CA GLN A 547 10.00 36.39 22.02
C GLN A 547 11.14 36.97 22.87
N LYS A 548 11.59 38.20 22.64
CA LYS A 548 12.70 38.83 23.39
C LYS A 548 12.22 39.93 24.35
N PRO A 549 11.77 39.59 25.57
CA PRO A 549 11.39 40.58 26.57
C PRO A 549 12.61 41.28 27.17
N GLY A 550 12.45 42.54 27.60
CA GLY A 550 13.53 43.31 28.24
C GLY A 550 13.86 42.84 29.67
N ILE A 551 12.93 42.15 30.33
CA ILE A 551 13.04 41.68 31.72
C ILE A 551 12.64 40.19 31.84
N LYS A 552 12.92 39.57 33.00
CA LYS A 552 12.46 38.20 33.29
C LYS A 552 10.92 38.15 33.25
N PRO A 553 10.31 37.24 32.47
CA PRO A 553 8.85 37.17 32.40
C PRO A 553 8.18 36.78 33.73
N THR A 554 7.00 37.34 33.97
CA THR A 554 6.17 37.17 35.19
C THR A 554 4.74 36.72 34.87
N HIS A 555 4.47 36.34 33.62
CA HIS A 555 3.14 36.06 33.06
C HIS A 555 2.50 34.74 33.50
N SER A 556 3.21 33.94 34.31
CA SER A 556 2.73 32.67 34.87
C SER A 556 3.53 32.34 36.14
N LYS A 557 3.03 31.41 36.96
CA LYS A 557 3.74 30.93 38.16
C LYS A 557 5.02 30.20 37.73
N ILE A 558 6.14 30.49 38.40
CA ILE A 558 7.40 29.78 38.20
C ILE A 558 7.34 28.41 38.86
N LEU A 559 7.75 27.36 38.13
CA LEU A 559 8.00 26.01 38.68
C LEU A 559 9.47 25.83 39.07
N SER A 560 10.40 26.35 38.25
CA SER A 560 11.82 26.42 38.60
C SER A 560 12.50 27.60 37.91
N ASP A 561 13.52 28.16 38.55
CA ASP A 561 14.30 29.30 38.06
C ASP A 561 15.76 29.06 38.49
N ILE A 562 16.55 28.47 37.60
CA ILE A 562 17.86 27.89 37.93
C ILE A 562 18.99 28.51 37.08
N PRO A 563 20.20 28.69 37.64
CA PRO A 563 21.39 28.89 36.84
C PRO A 563 21.69 27.63 36.03
N VAL A 564 22.26 27.81 34.83
CA VAL A 564 22.72 26.71 33.95
C VAL A 564 24.03 27.09 33.28
N SER A 565 24.82 26.10 32.86
CA SER A 565 26.08 26.29 32.11
C SER A 565 25.94 25.72 30.69
N ASP A 566 24.89 26.17 29.99
CA ASP A 566 24.45 25.61 28.71
C ASP A 566 25.07 26.34 27.51
N GLY A 567 26.39 26.52 27.58
CA GLY A 567 27.17 27.32 26.63
C GLY A 567 26.84 28.81 26.75
N GLN A 568 25.98 29.31 25.88
CA GLN A 568 25.58 30.73 25.88
C GLN A 568 24.47 31.04 26.90
N THR A 569 23.68 30.03 27.26
CA THR A 569 22.60 30.13 28.25
C THR A 569 23.16 30.03 29.67
N LYS A 570 22.81 31.01 30.51
CA LYS A 570 23.28 31.16 31.90
C LYS A 570 22.20 30.89 32.95
N ARG A 571 20.92 30.98 32.58
CA ARG A 571 19.77 30.80 33.46
C ARG A 571 18.56 30.31 32.68
N ARG A 572 17.80 29.37 33.25
CA ARG A 572 16.57 28.81 32.65
C ARG A 572 15.43 28.84 33.67
N VAL A 573 14.29 29.35 33.24
CA VAL A 573 13.04 29.43 34.02
C VAL A 573 12.00 28.54 33.35
N LYS A 574 11.36 27.65 34.12
CA LYS A 574 10.19 26.88 33.71
C LYS A 574 8.94 27.44 34.39
N TYR A 575 7.87 27.62 33.64
CA TYR A 575 6.60 28.15 34.14
C TYR A 575 5.52 27.06 34.24
N GLN A 576 4.50 27.27 35.06
CA GLN A 576 3.43 26.30 35.32
C GLN A 576 2.57 26.01 34.09
N ASN A 577 2.46 26.96 33.16
CA ASN A 577 1.82 26.75 31.86
C ASN A 577 2.69 25.96 30.84
N GLY A 578 3.93 25.58 31.21
CA GLY A 578 4.87 24.88 30.34
C GLY A 578 5.82 25.77 29.53
N ASP A 579 5.69 27.09 29.62
CA ASP A 579 6.60 28.03 28.96
C ASP A 579 8.02 27.91 29.52
N ILE A 580 9.01 28.27 28.70
CA ILE A 580 10.42 28.33 29.07
C ILE A 580 10.96 29.72 28.78
N ALA A 581 11.60 30.37 29.76
CA ALA A 581 12.42 31.55 29.51
C ALA A 581 13.90 31.25 29.74
N GLU A 582 14.74 31.61 28.79
CA GLU A 582 16.19 31.43 28.83
C GLU A 582 16.87 32.80 28.84
N TYR A 583 17.89 32.96 29.69
CA TYR A 583 18.75 34.13 29.75
C TYR A 583 20.20 33.73 29.58
N GLY A 584 20.95 34.52 28.85
CA GLY A 584 22.34 34.24 28.51
C GLY A 584 22.99 35.40 27.80
N THR A 585 24.16 35.18 27.21
CA THR A 585 24.95 36.21 26.51
C THR A 585 25.33 35.74 25.10
N ASN A 586 25.07 36.57 24.09
CA ASN A 586 25.54 36.37 22.72
C ASN A 586 26.09 37.70 22.16
N GLU A 587 27.20 37.66 21.42
CA GLU A 587 27.86 38.84 20.83
C GLU A 587 28.04 40.00 21.86
N GLY A 588 28.46 39.65 23.08
CA GLY A 588 28.65 40.59 24.21
C GLY A 588 27.36 41.12 24.86
N LYS A 589 26.18 40.84 24.29
CA LYS A 589 24.88 41.33 24.78
C LYS A 589 24.13 40.23 25.55
N SER A 590 23.62 40.57 26.73
CA SER A 590 22.80 39.66 27.55
C SER A 590 21.32 40.01 27.44
N PHE A 591 20.47 39.01 27.22
CA PHE A 591 19.03 39.19 27.00
C PHE A 591 18.22 37.95 27.39
N TRP A 592 16.91 38.14 27.58
CA TRP A 592 15.94 37.06 27.75
C TRP A 592 15.37 36.61 26.41
N VAL A 593 15.03 35.32 26.31
CA VAL A 593 14.15 34.76 25.27
C VAL A 593 13.06 33.94 25.95
N LEU A 594 11.80 34.24 25.67
CA LEU A 594 10.62 33.51 26.14
C LEU A 594 10.04 32.66 25.01
N TYR A 595 9.97 31.35 25.24
CA TYR A 595 9.40 30.36 24.34
C TYR A 595 8.04 29.90 24.92
N LYS A 596 6.95 30.32 24.27
CA LYS A 596 5.58 30.03 24.71
C LYS A 596 5.07 28.71 24.11
N VAL A 597 4.38 27.88 24.88
CA VAL A 597 3.85 26.60 24.37
C VAL A 597 2.66 26.76 23.43
N THR A 598 2.47 25.81 22.51
CA THR A 598 1.30 25.73 21.61
C THR A 598 0.19 24.81 22.14
N GLY A 599 0.46 24.08 23.23
CA GLY A 599 -0.40 23.01 23.74
C GLY A 599 -0.29 21.67 22.99
N ARG A 600 0.52 21.60 21.93
CA ARG A 600 0.82 20.34 21.23
C ARG A 600 2.02 19.64 21.84
N LYS A 601 2.03 18.31 21.78
CA LYS A 601 3.18 17.47 22.13
C LYS A 601 4.03 17.18 20.88
N ILE A 602 5.34 17.08 21.05
CA ILE A 602 6.32 16.73 20.00
C ILE A 602 7.32 15.69 20.51
N GLU A 603 7.77 14.82 19.60
CA GLU A 603 8.91 13.93 19.79
C GLU A 603 10.22 14.72 19.58
N LEU A 604 11.19 14.59 20.49
CA LEU A 604 12.58 15.00 20.28
C LEU A 604 13.48 13.79 20.48
N VAL A 605 14.53 13.67 19.66
CA VAL A 605 15.66 12.76 19.94
C VAL A 605 16.83 13.52 20.55
N LYS A 606 17.52 12.88 21.50
CA LYS A 606 18.87 13.27 21.88
C LYS A 606 19.83 12.81 20.76
N MET A 607 20.44 13.77 20.06
CA MET A 607 21.50 13.47 19.11
C MET A 607 22.70 12.82 19.83
N PRO A 608 23.34 11.78 19.27
CA PRO A 608 24.60 11.23 19.81
C PRO A 608 25.63 12.33 20.05
N ASP A 609 26.26 12.35 21.23
CA ASP A 609 27.20 13.42 21.63
C ASP A 609 28.46 13.47 20.73
N SER A 610 28.74 12.39 20.00
CA SER A 610 29.49 12.39 18.74
C SER A 610 28.98 11.26 17.84
N LEU A 611 29.23 11.35 16.53
CA LEU A 611 29.03 10.24 15.59
C LEU A 611 30.32 10.04 14.80
N ASN A 612 30.77 8.79 14.66
CA ASN A 612 32.04 8.43 14.03
C ASN A 612 31.93 7.07 13.30
N TYR A 613 30.96 6.94 12.40
CA TYR A 613 30.81 5.73 11.60
C TYR A 613 31.84 5.72 10.46
N ASN A 614 32.52 4.59 10.25
CA ASN A 614 33.38 4.36 9.09
C ASN A 614 33.40 2.86 8.73
N ASN A 615 32.73 2.46 7.65
CA ASN A 615 32.70 1.07 7.19
C ASN A 615 32.38 1.02 5.68
N SER A 616 33.01 0.11 4.94
CA SER A 616 32.73 -0.13 3.50
C SER A 616 32.84 1.13 2.61
N GLY A 617 33.70 2.08 2.98
CA GLY A 617 33.85 3.38 2.28
C GLY A 617 32.80 4.44 2.67
N ILE A 618 31.83 4.12 3.51
CA ILE A 618 30.85 5.08 4.05
C ILE A 618 31.40 5.69 5.35
N SER A 619 31.62 7.01 5.35
CA SER A 619 32.03 7.81 6.51
C SER A 619 30.89 8.73 6.92
N ILE A 620 30.37 8.58 8.16
CA ILE A 620 29.31 9.43 8.71
C ILE A 620 29.80 10.00 10.05
N LYS A 621 30.24 11.26 10.04
CA LYS A 621 30.93 11.87 11.19
C LYS A 621 30.44 13.28 11.48
N TYR A 622 30.24 13.59 12.76
CA TYR A 622 30.10 14.96 13.22
C TYR A 622 30.55 15.12 14.67
N SER A 623 30.89 16.35 15.05
CA SER A 623 31.13 16.76 16.44
C SER A 623 30.29 18.00 16.80
N PHE A 624 29.98 18.16 18.09
CA PHE A 624 29.33 19.36 18.59
C PHE A 624 30.34 20.43 18.97
N THR A 625 30.04 21.68 18.62
CA THR A 625 30.90 22.84 18.93
C THR A 625 30.15 23.89 19.76
N ASN A 626 30.75 24.32 20.88
CA ASN A 626 30.32 25.42 21.75
C ASN A 626 28.82 25.51 22.08
N THR A 627 28.18 24.34 22.26
CA THR A 627 26.71 24.22 22.40
C THR A 627 26.31 23.10 23.34
N LYS A 628 25.14 23.24 23.97
CA LYS A 628 24.41 22.16 24.66
C LYS A 628 23.03 21.89 24.03
N ARG A 629 22.74 22.45 22.85
CA ARG A 629 21.50 22.22 22.07
C ARG A 629 21.51 20.84 21.38
N ARG A 630 21.50 19.77 22.19
CA ARG A 630 21.67 18.35 21.81
C ARG A 630 20.43 17.66 21.23
N TYR A 631 19.28 18.32 21.20
CA TYR A 631 18.02 17.70 20.83
C TYR A 631 17.53 18.23 19.50
N THR A 632 16.90 17.38 18.69
CA THR A 632 16.34 17.73 17.38
C THR A 632 15.09 16.89 17.11
N GLU A 633 14.27 17.24 16.11
CA GLU A 633 13.18 16.35 15.71
C GLU A 633 13.76 15.03 15.15
N PRO A 634 13.15 13.87 15.45
CA PRO A 634 13.61 12.56 14.97
C PRO A 634 13.98 12.50 13.47
N GLY A 635 13.20 13.18 12.63
CA GLY A 635 13.43 13.27 11.20
C GLY A 635 14.60 14.15 10.78
N HIS A 636 14.92 15.20 11.54
CA HIS A 636 16.06 16.06 11.26
C HIS A 636 17.39 15.32 11.53
N LEU A 637 17.44 14.44 12.54
CA LEU A 637 18.58 13.52 12.73
C LEU A 637 18.74 12.54 11.57
N ALA A 638 17.63 11.96 11.05
CA ALA A 638 17.67 11.06 9.90
C ALA A 638 18.23 11.76 8.64
N VAL A 639 17.76 12.98 8.37
CA VAL A 639 18.28 13.82 7.29
C VAL A 639 19.78 14.09 7.46
N PHE A 640 20.22 14.49 8.66
CA PHE A 640 21.63 14.83 8.89
C PHE A 640 22.56 13.62 8.73
N ILE A 641 22.15 12.43 9.16
CA ILE A 641 22.89 11.18 8.92
C ILE A 641 23.07 10.91 7.42
N GLY A 642 22.00 11.04 6.62
CA GLY A 642 22.07 10.88 5.16
C GLY A 642 22.96 11.92 4.47
N VAL A 643 22.88 13.17 4.91
CA VAL A 643 23.72 14.29 4.42
C VAL A 643 25.20 14.05 4.69
N LEU A 644 25.54 13.59 5.88
CA LEU A 644 26.91 13.26 6.26
C LEU A 644 27.45 12.09 5.44
N ALA A 645 26.64 11.05 5.18
CA ALA A 645 27.01 9.92 4.32
C ALA A 645 27.25 10.33 2.85
N GLU A 646 26.39 11.19 2.30
CA GLU A 646 26.56 11.74 0.93
C GLU A 646 27.83 12.59 0.81
N CYS A 647 28.16 13.33 1.87
CA CYS A 647 29.35 14.16 1.93
C CYS A 647 30.64 13.33 2.09
N GLY A 648 30.63 12.34 2.99
CA GLY A 648 31.79 11.52 3.35
C GLY A 648 32.82 12.22 4.24
N TYR A 649 32.51 13.43 4.72
CA TYR A 649 33.45 14.29 5.45
C TYR A 649 33.75 13.77 6.86
N SER A 650 34.90 14.19 7.40
CA SER A 650 35.39 13.80 8.73
C SER A 650 35.33 14.91 9.79
N ASP A 651 35.08 16.15 9.37
CA ASP A 651 35.31 17.39 10.12
C ASP A 651 34.07 18.28 10.29
N VAL A 652 32.88 17.78 9.96
CA VAL A 652 31.63 18.56 10.09
C VAL A 652 31.32 18.85 11.56
N GLN A 653 31.34 20.13 11.91
CA GLN A 653 30.95 20.61 13.24
C GLN A 653 29.52 21.16 13.22
N THR A 654 28.71 20.79 14.22
CA THR A 654 27.34 21.30 14.38
C THR A 654 27.18 22.12 15.66
N THR A 655 26.44 23.23 15.58
CA THR A 655 26.02 23.99 16.78
C THR A 655 24.75 23.39 17.43
N GLY A 656 24.23 22.30 16.86
CA GLY A 656 23.02 21.62 17.30
C GLY A 656 21.75 22.39 16.97
N SER A 657 20.68 22.03 17.67
CA SER A 657 19.31 22.40 17.31
C SER A 657 18.56 23.03 18.49
N CYS A 658 17.96 22.24 19.38
CA CYS A 658 17.29 22.71 20.59
C CYS A 658 17.80 22.03 21.89
N PHE A 659 17.38 22.55 23.03
CA PHE A 659 17.50 21.87 24.33
C PHE A 659 16.37 20.84 24.51
N SER A 660 16.45 19.98 25.53
CA SER A 660 15.43 18.94 25.81
C SER A 660 14.01 19.51 25.96
N GLU A 661 13.88 20.77 26.37
CA GLU A 661 12.59 21.46 26.50
C GLU A 661 12.20 22.26 25.25
N ALA A 662 12.72 21.92 24.07
CA ALA A 662 12.43 22.57 22.79
C ALA A 662 12.79 24.08 22.69
N SER A 663 13.38 24.67 23.73
CA SER A 663 14.00 26.01 23.72
C SER A 663 15.35 26.00 22.99
N CYS A 664 15.87 27.15 22.57
CA CYS A 664 17.03 27.20 21.67
C CYS A 664 17.92 28.46 21.79
N PHE A 665 18.10 29.02 22.99
CA PHE A 665 18.91 30.24 23.17
C PHE A 665 20.34 30.08 22.59
N PRO A 666 20.90 31.11 21.91
CA PRO A 666 20.36 32.47 21.69
C PRO A 666 19.41 32.62 20.49
N SER A 667 19.14 31.56 19.74
CA SER A 667 18.23 31.58 18.58
C SER A 667 16.77 31.71 19.03
N VAL A 668 15.94 32.20 18.12
CA VAL A 668 14.48 32.27 18.29
C VAL A 668 13.72 31.32 17.36
N GLU A 669 14.39 30.72 16.36
CA GLU A 669 13.73 29.91 15.31
C GLU A 669 14.05 28.41 15.38
N HIS A 670 15.10 27.98 16.08
CA HIS A 670 15.49 26.55 16.16
C HIS A 670 14.64 25.80 17.20
N VAL A 671 13.50 26.38 17.58
CA VAL A 671 12.54 25.81 18.52
C VAL A 671 12.04 24.47 18.01
N ASN A 672 11.69 23.58 18.94
CA ASN A 672 11.15 22.24 18.63
C ASN A 672 12.10 21.31 17.88
N GLY A 673 13.36 21.69 17.67
CA GLY A 673 14.32 20.84 16.95
C GLY A 673 14.29 20.97 15.43
N LYS A 674 13.59 21.98 14.88
CA LYS A 674 13.20 22.12 13.45
C LYS A 674 14.30 22.61 12.49
N SER A 675 15.56 22.45 12.88
CA SER A 675 16.76 22.73 12.07
C SER A 675 17.98 22.03 12.64
N ILE A 676 19.05 21.86 11.87
CA ILE A 676 20.39 21.52 12.37
C ILE A 676 21.38 22.49 11.74
N ASP A 677 22.10 23.24 12.58
CA ASP A 677 23.09 24.21 12.11
C ASP A 677 24.47 23.56 12.00
N THR A 678 25.24 23.91 10.97
CA THR A 678 26.63 23.45 10.76
C THR A 678 27.58 24.64 10.65
N LEU A 679 28.83 24.50 11.11
CA LEU A 679 29.86 25.50 10.80
C LEU A 679 30.24 25.40 9.33
N TYR A 680 30.51 26.55 8.72
CA TYR A 680 30.92 26.59 7.31
C TYR A 680 32.23 25.85 7.06
N LEU A 681 32.23 25.09 5.97
CA LEU A 681 33.42 24.55 5.33
C LEU A 681 33.98 25.59 4.33
N ASP A 682 34.95 25.18 3.50
CA ASP A 682 35.32 25.89 2.28
C ASP A 682 34.18 25.84 1.24
N ASP A 683 34.14 26.81 0.33
CA ASP A 683 33.07 27.01 -0.64
C ASP A 683 32.76 25.79 -1.55
N ILE A 684 33.72 24.87 -1.75
CA ILE A 684 33.50 23.66 -2.56
C ILE A 684 32.78 22.61 -1.73
N ARG A 685 33.32 22.30 -0.53
CA ARG A 685 32.70 21.31 0.36
C ARG A 685 31.36 21.78 0.92
N GLU A 686 31.23 23.08 1.19
CA GLU A 686 30.00 23.74 1.62
C GLU A 686 28.88 23.60 0.57
N GLN A 687 29.17 23.87 -0.70
CA GLN A 687 28.16 23.74 -1.76
C GLN A 687 27.69 22.28 -1.93
N LYS A 688 28.58 21.29 -1.75
CA LYS A 688 28.19 19.86 -1.73
C LYS A 688 27.34 19.53 -0.48
N LEU A 689 27.66 20.08 0.70
CA LEU A 689 26.88 19.90 1.93
C LEU A 689 25.45 20.44 1.77
N ILE A 690 25.32 21.64 1.20
CA ILE A 690 24.04 22.30 0.90
C ILE A 690 23.21 21.50 -0.11
N ASN A 691 23.85 20.97 -1.16
CA ASN A 691 23.20 20.12 -2.16
C ASN A 691 22.73 18.78 -1.55
N ALA A 692 23.51 18.20 -0.63
CA ALA A 692 23.12 17.02 0.13
C ALA A 692 21.92 17.31 1.05
N PHE A 693 21.92 18.42 1.79
CA PHE A 693 20.75 18.85 2.58
C PHE A 693 19.49 18.99 1.71
N HIS A 694 19.61 19.57 0.52
CA HIS A 694 18.50 19.68 -0.43
C HIS A 694 18.03 18.32 -0.97
N LYS A 695 18.95 17.38 -1.27
CA LYS A 695 18.65 15.99 -1.68
C LYS A 695 17.84 15.23 -0.63
N PHE A 696 18.21 15.36 0.64
CA PHE A 696 17.45 14.79 1.77
C PHE A 696 16.24 15.65 2.19
N GLY A 697 15.94 16.72 1.44
CA GLY A 697 14.67 17.45 1.51
C GLY A 697 14.59 18.61 2.50
N ILE A 698 15.73 19.19 2.90
CA ILE A 698 15.73 20.50 3.58
C ILE A 698 15.33 21.60 2.59
N THR A 699 14.28 22.36 2.95
CA THR A 699 13.69 23.42 2.10
C THR A 699 14.07 24.84 2.51
N LYS A 700 14.50 25.06 3.76
CA LYS A 700 14.98 26.36 4.25
C LYS A 700 16.45 26.23 4.65
N GLN A 701 17.36 26.64 3.75
CA GLN A 701 18.77 26.85 4.09
C GLN A 701 19.07 28.35 4.09
N LEU A 702 19.58 28.87 5.22
CA LEU A 702 19.98 30.27 5.36
C LEU A 702 21.50 30.38 5.52
N ARG A 703 22.11 31.16 4.62
CA ARG A 703 23.54 31.53 4.69
C ARG A 703 23.74 32.91 5.31
N GLY A 704 24.96 33.21 5.73
CA GLY A 704 25.37 34.54 6.19
C GLY A 704 25.59 35.52 5.04
N SER A 705 25.39 36.82 5.31
CA SER A 705 25.60 37.89 4.33
C SER A 705 27.07 38.15 3.96
N LYS A 706 28.04 37.59 4.71
CA LYS A 706 29.47 37.59 4.37
C LYS A 706 29.93 36.35 3.60
N LYS A 707 29.02 35.41 3.31
CA LYS A 707 29.34 34.15 2.63
C LYS A 707 28.90 34.18 1.16
N LYS A 708 29.58 33.40 0.33
CA LYS A 708 29.26 33.21 -1.09
C LYS A 708 27.79 32.85 -1.28
N ALA A 709 27.20 33.29 -2.39
CA ALA A 709 25.89 32.82 -2.81
C ALA A 709 25.98 31.36 -3.28
N PHE A 710 25.51 30.44 -2.45
CA PHE A 710 25.36 29.03 -2.77
C PHE A 710 23.95 28.74 -3.32
N THR A 711 23.83 27.78 -4.23
CA THR A 711 22.50 27.31 -4.70
C THR A 711 21.67 26.80 -3.52
N HIS A 712 20.34 26.88 -3.62
CA HIS A 712 19.40 26.47 -2.56
C HIS A 712 19.49 27.25 -1.22
N THR A 713 20.30 28.32 -1.14
CA THR A 713 20.40 29.17 0.08
C THR A 713 19.80 30.56 -0.09
N THR A 714 19.21 31.08 0.99
CA THR A 714 18.75 32.47 1.12
C THR A 714 19.67 33.26 2.06
N ASP A 715 19.82 34.57 1.87
CA ASP A 715 20.58 35.43 2.77
C ASP A 715 19.83 35.67 4.09
N GLY A 716 20.26 35.01 5.17
CA GLY A 716 19.76 35.21 6.52
C GLY A 716 20.58 36.24 7.32
N LYS A 717 21.26 37.16 6.63
CA LYS A 717 21.90 38.36 7.17
C LYS A 717 23.10 38.02 8.08
N LYS A 718 23.52 38.99 8.92
CA LYS A 718 24.77 38.88 9.70
C LYS A 718 24.77 37.75 10.73
N LEU A 719 23.59 37.31 11.20
CA LEU A 719 23.45 36.30 12.26
C LEU A 719 24.05 34.94 11.85
N HIS A 720 23.90 34.55 10.59
CA HIS A 720 24.40 33.28 10.06
C HIS A 720 25.79 33.41 9.40
N ASN A 721 26.60 34.40 9.78
CA ASN A 721 27.97 34.53 9.24
C ASN A 721 28.94 33.43 9.75
N SER A 722 28.62 32.78 10.87
CA SER A 722 29.44 31.72 11.49
C SER A 722 28.98 30.29 11.18
N HIS A 723 27.72 30.10 10.79
CA HIS A 723 27.09 28.80 10.57
C HIS A 723 26.10 28.84 9.40
N LEU A 724 25.97 27.74 8.66
CA LEU A 724 24.83 27.44 7.80
C LEU A 724 23.68 26.96 8.69
N HIS A 725 22.49 27.55 8.50
CA HIS A 725 21.25 27.09 9.13
C HIS A 725 20.44 26.25 8.15
N SER A 726 20.24 24.96 8.45
CA SER A 726 19.48 24.03 7.61
C SER A 726 18.24 23.51 8.34
N GLY A 727 17.04 23.88 7.90
CA GLY A 727 15.78 23.47 8.54
C GLY A 727 14.58 23.34 7.61
N ILE A 728 13.45 22.96 8.19
CA ILE A 728 12.20 22.63 7.48
C ILE A 728 12.40 21.51 6.44
N ILE A 729 12.23 20.27 6.89
CA ILE A 729 12.04 19.11 6.01
C ILE A 729 10.78 19.30 5.16
N ALA A 730 10.87 18.99 3.86
CA ALA A 730 9.74 19.06 2.93
C ALA A 730 8.56 18.17 3.40
N PRO A 731 7.31 18.68 3.35
CA PRO A 731 6.13 17.88 3.70
C PRO A 731 6.09 16.55 2.93
N GLY A 732 5.90 15.45 3.64
CA GLY A 732 5.85 14.10 3.06
C GLY A 732 7.21 13.45 2.74
N LYS A 733 8.36 14.14 2.93
CA LYS A 733 9.69 13.58 2.63
C LYS A 733 10.06 12.36 3.49
N ILE A 734 9.51 12.27 4.70
CA ILE A 734 9.62 11.07 5.54
C ILE A 734 8.32 10.28 5.38
N LYS A 735 8.41 9.15 4.67
CA LYS A 735 7.31 8.20 4.51
C LYS A 735 7.15 7.40 5.80
N ILE A 736 5.95 7.40 6.39
CA ILE A 736 5.68 6.58 7.58
C ILE A 736 5.16 5.23 7.11
N ILE A 737 5.84 4.16 7.51
CA ILE A 737 5.39 2.79 7.34
C ILE A 737 4.98 2.26 8.71
N LYS A 738 3.82 1.63 8.78
CA LYS A 738 3.34 0.88 9.94
C LYS A 738 3.10 -0.55 9.47
N GLU A 739 3.51 -1.52 10.28
CA GLU A 739 3.21 -2.93 10.06
C GLU A 739 1.76 -3.29 10.40
#